data_AF-A0A0A8L8U5-F1
#
_entry.id   AF-A0A0A8L8U5-F1
#
_cell.length_a   1.000
_cell.length_b   1.000
_cell.length_c   1.000
_cell.angle_alpha   90.00
_cell.angle_beta   90.00
_cell.angle_gamma   90.00
#
_symmetry.space_group_name_H-M   'P 1'
#
loop_
_entity.id
_entity.type
_entity.pdbx_description
1 polymer ?
#
loop_
_entity_poly.entity_id
_entity_poly.type
_entity_poly.pdbx_seq_one_letter_code
_entity_poly.pdbx_strand_id
1 'polypeptide(L)'
;MVAIKSHIVVLLLAVLQLAHAFDVGIGKRWLSASMVGRDALTGDQWMQLYKRITLSEEEEENEELDEASYESSHEGLYSERVQQVDDLATTIAKYVQIAPNDEEHNELCFVLNGKKYSKSDDSFYLKTSELESQARIFDSEVLDEKEIAIGSNNTAPIIVLYGCETDEEFDDFNLNLFNEAKFGKIRLTWRPTCTVGEEPEYATSATLSDKNWNQKSNVHFTIEDNNLKIKNPVTLKYLDQKELEDLDIKFTALLLQKYRQDDDFDSFFDYFKNLSDNFPAVAPKIASREDIDTELARILAHTFEKRKVSHELLGLYVNGQQRRLTELDETTLPFILAKEWSRVKTLEEKLSSFPGADLDQFLKYFTVGYSYTAFFDKNRYDFYRAPGFSEAVIFFNDFENDELYENLPRNNQAFLEPSSFEPIPNIRQNWNDLLFYINFDDPKQLEENGAVGSLLEALEQMKTGYPIRLGLVPFSARGSNAVVDQIYLLKSKSSNSLPQIIDYLRSLIRNPEDIDSEGKEETIESKEYLERFRINDTVIAMNGVVLPFEPKAWKIHTSRILTADINYLKTELRAIKDESTLSVRQMLHHRSKNLKNPVYLPNRMMDETFTRMNNVVLKELTNRVISYFNPNQKIPIHTVTLVDDFNSESALGKIKALLKNTHNSVGFRLIHVGEVTNFWNEFKLKFSTGKIPVIKSPNTSKVFDSSQIMSTLQSWLPDISMSALRNPFAVINGKFINTNDDLHNVELWHNILVHHSSRTLDVLNTLYQIGAIREDLKSPSAIEELTAAVIKYVHHGSLFLDNGIPYTTESSMPRVSLSELEKQTITKPLNQSAVTVTLLLDPVEERTQRLLYLSSLLKDLPFVKTEIVLVPTTNLTLNPVHRFYDSSKTILGDEFTTEIEYPHNIKPDSKSILIEAHVFDESAEVSIDTIDGEPGVCLQLVDRSGAVIDKGISMKSFGYVQLSLPGLMKGLKVESCDAQYQVTAFSSMGEANYVETESFDVSNTLPTQIQVKVRKSSIEPIVYQDDGLHALVVIHDGKENAAMNKMEKIVRQAGNKVMFYILAQNIDRVSHILPPSLEFQIIDYAWPLWLRPQRFRAKELEAKSILLLDVIIPKDVDQLVVISLDDDADDEIPWNDISSLSDAVFYLKQTETQADSYWNFGYWKKYLEKYNLPFYDLFSSYVINMKKLREIDAGTTLRLHYHLLSKSFISLDNFRSDLVNSIQLKVPISTLENRHDDEDYDEFYEQDEL
;
A
#
# COMPACT_ATOMS: atom_id res chain seq x y z
N MET A 1 28.77 -14.31 47.71
CA MET A 1 27.73 -15.20 47.15
C MET A 1 26.77 -14.45 46.23
N VAL A 2 26.24 -13.27 46.61
CA VAL A 2 25.46 -12.40 45.71
C VAL A 2 26.29 -11.85 44.55
N ALA A 3 27.53 -11.39 44.80
CA ALA A 3 28.45 -10.95 43.74
C ALA A 3 28.82 -12.06 42.74
N ILE A 4 28.96 -13.30 43.21
CA ILE A 4 29.26 -14.47 42.35
C ILE A 4 28.05 -14.85 41.49
N LYS A 5 26.82 -14.74 42.03
CA LYS A 5 25.60 -14.93 41.24
C LYS A 5 25.43 -13.84 40.19
N SER A 6 25.77 -12.58 40.52
CA SER A 6 25.72 -11.48 39.55
C SER A 6 26.73 -11.67 38.42
N HIS A 7 27.97 -12.05 38.73
CA HIS A 7 28.99 -12.37 37.71
C HIS A 7 28.61 -13.58 36.87
N ILE A 8 28.06 -14.66 37.44
CA ILE A 8 27.64 -15.83 36.66
C ILE A 8 26.47 -15.49 35.73
N VAL A 9 25.53 -14.64 36.15
CA VAL A 9 24.42 -14.18 35.29
C VAL A 9 24.93 -13.29 34.16
N VAL A 10 25.88 -12.38 34.45
CA VAL A 10 26.52 -11.54 33.43
C VAL A 10 27.31 -12.41 32.44
N LEU A 11 28.07 -13.40 32.90
CA LEU A 11 28.84 -14.30 32.04
C LEU A 11 27.93 -15.21 31.20
N LEU A 12 26.79 -15.65 31.73
CA LEU A 12 25.80 -16.43 30.97
C LEU A 12 25.09 -15.59 29.90
N LEU A 13 24.78 -14.33 30.21
CA LEU A 13 24.20 -13.38 29.25
C LEU A 13 25.21 -13.04 28.14
N ALA A 14 26.47 -12.82 28.49
CA ALA A 14 27.57 -12.61 27.56
C ALA A 14 27.78 -13.80 26.61
N VAL A 15 27.82 -15.03 27.14
CA VAL A 15 27.94 -16.25 26.33
C VAL A 15 26.72 -16.47 25.42
N LEU A 16 25.51 -16.12 25.89
CA LEU A 16 24.28 -16.18 25.07
C LEU A 16 24.29 -15.13 23.95
N GLN A 17 24.78 -13.92 24.20
CA GLN A 17 24.92 -12.85 23.20
C GLN A 17 26.01 -13.17 22.18
N LEU A 18 27.17 -13.71 22.61
CA LEU A 18 28.24 -14.17 21.72
C LEU A 18 27.76 -15.33 20.83
N ALA A 19 27.02 -16.30 21.37
CA ALA A 19 26.45 -17.38 20.56
C ALA A 19 25.44 -16.87 19.51
N HIS A 20 24.59 -15.89 19.87
CA HIS A 20 23.65 -15.26 18.92
C HIS A 20 24.35 -14.39 17.87
N ALA A 21 25.50 -13.77 18.20
CA ALA A 21 26.27 -12.94 17.28
C ALA A 21 26.91 -13.78 16.15
N PHE A 22 27.33 -15.02 16.44
CA PHE A 22 27.86 -15.94 15.44
C PHE A 22 26.78 -16.50 14.49
N ASP A 23 25.55 -16.71 14.96
CA ASP A 23 24.47 -17.28 14.12
C ASP A 23 23.97 -16.29 13.05
N VAL A 24 23.95 -14.98 13.34
CA VAL A 24 23.40 -13.94 12.43
C VAL A 24 24.47 -13.22 11.62
N GLY A 25 25.73 -13.20 12.07
CA GLY A 25 26.84 -12.48 11.43
C GLY A 25 26.92 -10.99 11.83
N ILE A 26 28.15 -10.50 12.05
CA ILE A 26 28.42 -9.13 12.53
C ILE A 26 28.07 -8.10 11.43
N GLY A 27 28.47 -8.36 10.19
CA GLY A 27 28.18 -7.50 9.05
C GLY A 27 26.68 -7.36 8.79
N LYS A 28 25.93 -8.47 8.92
CA LYS A 28 24.47 -8.48 8.74
C LYS A 28 23.75 -7.63 9.80
N ARG A 29 24.21 -7.70 11.06
CA ARG A 29 23.70 -6.86 12.16
C ARG A 29 23.99 -5.37 11.91
N TRP A 30 25.22 -5.02 11.52
CA TRP A 30 25.59 -3.63 11.21
C TRP A 30 24.75 -3.05 10.05
N LEU A 31 24.62 -3.78 8.95
CA LEU A 31 23.78 -3.38 7.83
C LEU A 31 22.31 -3.20 8.25
N SER A 32 21.79 -4.10 9.09
CA SER A 32 20.41 -4.02 9.59
C SER A 32 20.15 -2.84 10.52
N ALA A 33 21.17 -2.37 11.25
CA ALA A 33 21.05 -1.17 12.10
C ALA A 33 20.73 0.10 11.29
N SER A 34 21.23 0.20 10.05
CA SER A 34 20.88 1.30 9.13
C SER A 34 19.39 1.36 8.78
N MET A 35 18.68 0.23 8.85
CA MET A 35 17.25 0.15 8.54
C MET A 35 16.36 0.74 9.64
N VAL A 36 16.86 0.81 10.89
CA VAL A 36 16.19 1.49 12.00
C VAL A 36 16.14 3.01 11.74
N GLY A 37 17.15 3.54 11.06
CA GLY A 37 17.24 4.92 10.58
C GLY A 37 18.43 5.66 11.19
N ARG A 38 19.14 6.45 10.38
CA ARG A 38 20.35 7.20 10.78
C ARG A 38 20.12 8.15 11.95
N ASP A 39 18.91 8.67 12.10
CA ASP A 39 18.48 9.60 13.14
C ASP A 39 18.04 8.91 14.44
N ALA A 40 18.04 7.57 14.49
CA ALA A 40 17.69 6.80 15.68
C ALA A 40 18.63 7.05 16.87
N LEU A 41 19.92 7.30 16.58
CA LEU A 41 20.98 7.48 17.57
C LEU A 41 21.82 8.73 17.26
N THR A 42 22.44 9.30 18.28
CA THR A 42 23.46 10.36 18.11
C THR A 42 24.78 9.78 17.58
N GLY A 43 25.70 10.62 17.10
CA GLY A 43 27.01 10.17 16.61
C GLY A 43 27.79 9.33 17.64
N ASP A 44 27.80 9.75 18.90
CA ASP A 44 28.45 9.01 19.99
C ASP A 44 27.74 7.67 20.29
N GLN A 45 26.41 7.64 20.19
CA GLN A 45 25.64 6.40 20.34
C GLN A 45 25.87 5.42 19.19
N TRP A 46 26.01 5.92 17.95
CA TRP A 46 26.40 5.10 16.81
C TRP A 46 27.81 4.53 16.96
N MET A 47 28.76 5.32 17.49
CA MET A 47 30.10 4.83 17.85
C MET A 47 30.03 3.71 18.89
N GLN A 48 29.21 3.87 19.95
CA GLN A 48 29.01 2.84 20.97
C GLN A 48 28.40 1.55 20.40
N LEU A 49 27.40 1.68 19.54
CA LEU A 49 26.78 0.54 18.87
C LEU A 49 27.78 -0.19 17.96
N TYR A 50 28.55 0.57 17.17
CA TYR A 50 29.58 0.00 16.29
C TYR A 50 30.64 -0.77 17.08
N LYS A 51 31.15 -0.19 18.17
CA LYS A 51 32.07 -0.88 19.09
C LYS A 51 31.48 -2.20 19.57
N ARG A 52 30.26 -2.17 20.09
CA ARG A 52 29.56 -3.37 20.59
C ARG A 52 29.35 -4.45 19.52
N ILE A 53 29.07 -4.04 18.29
CA ILE A 53 28.81 -4.99 17.19
C ILE A 53 30.13 -5.60 16.70
N THR A 54 31.20 -4.81 16.57
CA THR A 54 32.40 -5.17 15.79
C THR A 54 33.66 -5.50 16.58
N LEU A 55 33.73 -5.20 17.89
CA LEU A 55 34.90 -5.47 18.73
C LEU A 55 34.59 -6.56 19.77
N SER A 56 35.59 -7.36 20.13
CA SER A 56 35.44 -8.50 21.06
C SER A 56 35.59 -8.11 22.55
N GLU A 57 35.05 -8.92 23.47
CA GLU A 57 35.14 -8.66 24.93
C GLU A 57 36.60 -8.59 25.45
N GLU A 58 37.53 -9.35 24.87
CA GLU A 58 38.97 -9.30 25.24
C GLU A 58 39.66 -7.98 24.81
N GLU A 59 39.14 -7.32 23.79
CA GLU A 59 39.59 -6.00 23.33
C GLU A 59 38.91 -4.87 24.13
N GLU A 60 37.68 -5.08 24.61
CA GLU A 60 37.00 -4.18 25.53
C GLU A 60 37.72 -4.06 26.88
N GLU A 61 38.20 -5.17 27.46
CA GLU A 61 38.95 -5.17 28.74
C GLU A 61 40.31 -4.45 28.64
N ASN A 62 40.97 -4.48 27.47
CA ASN A 62 42.23 -3.77 27.25
C ASN A 62 42.02 -2.25 27.11
N GLU A 63 40.85 -1.78 26.67
CA GLU A 63 40.48 -0.36 26.61
C GLU A 63 39.94 0.19 27.95
N GLU A 64 39.18 -0.59 28.73
CA GLU A 64 38.65 -0.14 30.04
C GLU A 64 39.75 0.24 31.03
N LEU A 65 40.96 -0.32 30.87
CA LEU A 65 42.13 0.05 31.67
C LEU A 65 42.64 1.48 31.40
N ASP A 66 42.33 2.07 30.25
CA ASP A 66 42.72 3.44 29.87
C ASP A 66 41.62 4.50 30.16
N GLU A 67 40.36 4.10 30.32
CA GLU A 67 39.19 5.01 30.48
C GLU A 67 38.82 5.35 31.94
N ALA A 68 39.52 4.81 32.94
CA ALA A 68 39.18 4.94 34.37
C ALA A 68 39.29 6.36 35.00
N SER A 69 39.21 7.46 34.23
CA SER A 69 39.35 8.81 34.78
C SER A 69 38.26 9.84 34.47
N TYR A 70 37.23 9.56 33.66
CA TYR A 70 36.17 10.56 33.41
C TYR A 70 34.75 9.97 33.30
N GLU A 71 33.87 10.56 34.12
CA GLU A 71 32.41 10.67 34.00
C GLU A 71 31.51 9.67 34.76
N SER A 72 30.51 10.26 35.43
CA SER A 72 29.43 9.57 36.13
C SER A 72 28.14 10.40 36.00
N SER A 73 27.00 9.70 35.98
CA SER A 73 25.60 10.17 36.08
C SER A 73 24.77 10.37 34.80
N HIS A 74 25.28 10.11 33.58
CA HIS A 74 24.45 10.12 32.35
C HIS A 74 24.40 8.78 31.58
N GLU A 75 25.26 7.79 31.85
CA GLU A 75 25.37 6.53 31.07
C GLU A 75 24.10 5.66 30.98
N GLY A 76 23.21 5.69 31.98
CA GLY A 76 22.07 4.77 32.04
C GLY A 76 21.07 4.91 30.89
N LEU A 77 20.80 6.15 30.42
CA LEU A 77 19.85 6.39 29.32
C LEU A 77 20.52 6.25 27.93
N TYR A 78 21.82 6.54 27.84
CA TYR A 78 22.59 6.42 26.60
C TYR A 78 22.75 4.96 26.18
N SER A 79 23.08 4.09 27.15
CA SER A 79 23.23 2.65 26.94
C SER A 79 21.91 1.95 26.58
N GLU A 80 20.78 2.43 27.11
CA GLU A 80 19.47 1.82 26.86
C GLU A 80 19.04 1.97 25.39
N ARG A 81 19.09 3.17 24.80
CA ARG A 81 18.72 3.37 23.39
C ARG A 81 19.60 2.58 22.44
N VAL A 82 20.90 2.52 22.71
CA VAL A 82 21.86 1.73 21.93
C VAL A 82 21.49 0.25 21.97
N GLN A 83 21.14 -0.28 23.15
CA GLN A 83 20.67 -1.67 23.28
C GLN A 83 19.38 -1.92 22.48
N GLN A 84 18.41 -1.01 22.55
CA GLN A 84 17.14 -1.18 21.84
C GLN A 84 17.34 -1.23 20.31
N VAL A 85 18.23 -0.40 19.77
CA VAL A 85 18.58 -0.43 18.34
C VAL A 85 19.33 -1.70 17.97
N ASP A 86 20.23 -2.18 18.82
CA ASP A 86 20.94 -3.45 18.62
C ASP A 86 19.98 -4.66 18.61
N ASP A 87 19.02 -4.70 19.53
CA ASP A 87 18.00 -5.75 19.61
C ASP A 87 17.11 -5.76 18.34
N LEU A 88 16.72 -4.57 17.84
CA LEU A 88 15.99 -4.42 16.58
C LEU A 88 16.83 -4.86 15.38
N ALA A 89 18.07 -4.39 15.29
CA ALA A 89 18.98 -4.73 14.20
C ALA A 89 19.23 -6.24 14.15
N THR A 90 19.41 -6.88 15.30
CA THR A 90 19.58 -8.33 15.41
C THR A 90 18.32 -9.07 14.95
N THR A 91 17.14 -8.57 15.29
CA THR A 91 15.88 -9.19 14.85
C THR A 91 15.64 -9.03 13.35
N ILE A 92 15.92 -7.85 12.79
CA ILE A 92 15.86 -7.60 11.35
C ILE A 92 16.85 -8.50 10.60
N ALA A 93 18.09 -8.60 11.10
CA ALA A 93 19.15 -9.38 10.49
C ALA A 93 18.86 -10.89 10.42
N LYS A 94 17.94 -11.43 11.23
CA LYS A 94 17.53 -12.84 11.12
C LYS A 94 16.80 -13.14 9.80
N TYR A 95 15.97 -12.22 9.32
CA TYR A 95 15.04 -12.47 8.22
C TYR A 95 15.29 -11.63 6.97
N VAL A 96 15.88 -10.46 7.11
CA VAL A 96 16.20 -9.58 5.97
C VAL A 96 17.57 -9.91 5.44
N GLN A 97 17.64 -10.20 4.14
CA GLN A 97 18.91 -10.22 3.42
C GLN A 97 19.19 -8.82 2.90
N ILE A 98 20.43 -8.36 3.06
CA ILE A 98 20.90 -7.04 2.63
C ILE A 98 22.11 -7.25 1.74
N ALA A 99 22.17 -6.51 0.63
CA ALA A 99 23.25 -6.61 -0.32
C ALA A 99 24.55 -6.15 0.38
N PRO A 100 25.60 -6.97 0.36
CA PRO A 100 26.88 -6.59 0.96
C PRO A 100 27.54 -5.48 0.13
N ASN A 101 27.39 -5.53 -1.19
CA ASN A 101 28.42 -4.99 -2.07
C ASN A 101 28.18 -3.61 -2.69
N ASP A 102 29.30 -2.91 -2.71
CA ASP A 102 29.80 -2.03 -3.76
C ASP A 102 30.52 -2.92 -4.80
N GLU A 103 30.05 -2.96 -6.05
CA GLU A 103 30.60 -3.84 -7.10
C GLU A 103 32.07 -3.53 -7.45
N GLU A 104 32.59 -2.37 -7.04
CA GLU A 104 33.95 -1.94 -7.35
C GLU A 104 35.01 -2.55 -6.41
N HIS A 105 34.62 -3.01 -5.22
CA HIS A 105 35.54 -3.47 -4.18
C HIS A 105 35.08 -4.82 -3.57
N ASN A 106 35.84 -5.88 -3.85
CA ASN A 106 35.55 -7.25 -3.38
C ASN A 106 36.65 -7.83 -2.46
N GLU A 107 37.57 -7.00 -1.97
CA GLU A 107 38.72 -7.40 -1.15
C GLU A 107 38.84 -6.49 0.07
N LEU A 108 39.39 -7.00 1.16
CA LEU A 108 39.71 -6.22 2.37
C LEU A 108 40.63 -5.03 2.04
N CYS A 109 40.13 -3.82 2.21
CA CYS A 109 40.88 -2.58 2.01
C CYS A 109 40.14 -1.37 2.57
N PHE A 110 40.85 -0.28 2.83
CA PHE A 110 40.21 1.03 3.00
C PHE A 110 40.51 1.95 1.82
N VAL A 111 39.56 2.83 1.51
CA VAL A 111 39.69 3.81 0.42
C VAL A 111 39.83 5.21 0.99
N LEU A 112 40.87 5.91 0.54
CA LEU A 112 41.15 7.31 0.87
C LEU A 112 41.57 8.08 -0.40
N ASN A 113 40.87 9.16 -0.71
CA ASN A 113 41.04 9.96 -1.93
C ASN A 113 40.96 9.13 -3.23
N GLY A 114 40.07 8.12 -3.26
CA GLY A 114 39.94 7.18 -4.39
C GLY A 114 41.14 6.23 -4.57
N LYS A 115 42.07 6.20 -3.61
CA LYS A 115 43.17 5.21 -3.58
C LYS A 115 42.85 4.10 -2.58
N LYS A 116 43.10 2.87 -3.00
CA LYS A 116 42.95 1.66 -2.21
C LYS A 116 44.22 1.37 -1.39
N TYR A 117 44.03 1.05 -0.10
CA TYR A 117 45.07 0.62 0.84
C TYR A 117 44.74 -0.78 1.35
N SER A 118 45.67 -1.72 1.18
CA SER A 118 45.43 -3.15 1.36
C SER A 118 46.26 -3.78 2.48
N LYS A 119 46.88 -2.97 3.35
CA LYS A 119 47.52 -3.46 4.58
C LYS A 119 47.00 -2.71 5.79
N SER A 120 46.76 -3.41 6.89
CA SER A 120 46.29 -2.80 8.14
C SER A 120 47.24 -1.71 8.65
N ASP A 121 48.56 -1.92 8.47
CA ASP A 121 49.63 -0.97 8.81
C ASP A 121 49.53 0.38 8.08
N ASP A 122 48.87 0.46 6.92
CA ASP A 122 48.76 1.69 6.13
C ASP A 122 47.93 2.77 6.87
N SER A 123 47.06 2.35 7.81
CA SER A 123 46.29 3.24 8.68
C SER A 123 47.16 4.11 9.59
N PHE A 124 48.36 3.63 9.98
CA PHE A 124 49.31 4.41 10.80
C PHE A 124 50.03 5.51 10.00
N TYR A 125 49.92 5.51 8.67
CA TYR A 125 50.57 6.45 7.78
C TYR A 125 49.64 7.51 7.18
N LEU A 126 48.41 7.67 7.71
CA LEU A 126 47.47 8.70 7.27
C LEU A 126 48.09 10.11 7.36
N LYS A 127 48.53 10.65 6.22
CA LYS A 127 49.18 11.95 6.15
C LYS A 127 48.16 13.06 6.31
N THR A 128 48.48 14.09 7.09
CA THR A 128 47.63 15.27 7.26
C THR A 128 47.18 15.88 5.93
N SER A 129 48.07 15.93 4.93
CA SER A 129 47.73 16.44 3.59
C SER A 129 46.70 15.60 2.83
N GLU A 130 46.67 14.28 3.07
CA GLU A 130 45.71 13.35 2.42
C GLU A 130 44.36 13.38 3.14
N LEU A 131 44.35 13.57 4.47
CA LEU A 131 43.12 13.79 5.23
C LEU A 131 42.51 15.16 4.89
N GLU A 132 43.33 16.20 4.74
CA GLU A 132 42.87 17.52 4.29
C GLU A 132 42.32 17.52 2.86
N SER A 133 42.82 16.63 1.97
CA SER A 133 42.24 16.48 0.63
C SER A 133 40.93 15.70 0.68
N GLN A 134 40.84 14.64 1.49
CA GLN A 134 39.61 13.86 1.65
C GLN A 134 38.51 14.71 2.28
N ALA A 135 38.84 15.58 3.23
CA ALA A 135 37.89 16.48 3.88
C ALA A 135 37.28 17.52 2.93
N ARG A 136 37.80 17.64 1.69
CA ARG A 136 37.20 18.48 0.64
C ARG A 136 36.16 17.73 -0.19
N ILE A 137 36.14 16.40 -0.13
CA ILE A 137 35.10 15.56 -0.74
C ILE A 137 33.89 15.61 0.19
N PHE A 138 32.71 15.77 -0.39
CA PHE A 138 31.48 15.90 0.39
C PHE A 138 30.96 14.54 0.84
N ASP A 139 30.35 14.50 2.03
CA ASP A 139 29.81 13.26 2.60
C ASP A 139 28.83 12.55 1.66
N SER A 140 28.00 13.28 0.91
CA SER A 140 27.03 12.72 -0.05
C SER A 140 27.66 12.11 -1.30
N GLU A 141 28.94 12.37 -1.56
CA GLU A 141 29.70 11.72 -2.64
C GLU A 141 30.38 10.43 -2.15
N VAL A 142 30.45 10.23 -0.83
CA VAL A 142 31.08 9.06 -0.20
C VAL A 142 30.03 8.09 0.34
N LEU A 143 28.99 8.60 1.01
CA LEU A 143 27.95 7.82 1.68
C LEU A 143 26.70 7.63 0.83
N ASP A 144 26.12 6.43 0.87
CA ASP A 144 24.77 6.16 0.38
C ASP A 144 23.70 6.78 1.32
N GLU A 145 22.46 7.01 0.83
CA GLU A 145 21.41 7.79 1.53
C GLU A 145 21.12 7.35 2.98
N LYS A 146 21.30 6.05 3.30
CA LYS A 146 21.00 5.45 4.62
C LYS A 146 22.26 4.96 5.34
N GLU A 147 23.44 5.21 4.79
CA GLU A 147 24.70 4.74 5.36
C GLU A 147 25.09 5.54 6.61
N ILE A 148 25.68 4.84 7.58
CA ILE A 148 26.08 5.41 8.86
C ILE A 148 27.59 5.60 8.85
N ALA A 149 28.03 6.81 9.17
CA ALA A 149 29.44 7.12 9.44
C ALA A 149 29.61 7.45 10.92
N ILE A 150 30.60 6.83 11.56
CA ILE A 150 30.93 6.95 12.97
C ILE A 150 32.20 7.80 13.18
N GLY A 151 32.28 8.55 14.27
CA GLY A 151 33.47 9.31 14.67
C GLY A 151 33.14 10.43 15.64
N SER A 152 34.09 10.78 16.51
CA SER A 152 33.88 11.82 17.56
C SER A 152 33.89 13.26 17.01
N ASN A 153 34.36 13.45 15.78
CA ASN A 153 34.39 14.74 15.10
C ASN A 153 33.58 14.71 13.80
N ASN A 154 32.39 15.34 13.80
CA ASN A 154 31.48 15.41 12.65
C ASN A 154 32.07 16.13 11.42
N THR A 155 33.18 16.86 11.56
CA THR A 155 33.84 17.58 10.46
C THR A 155 35.05 16.84 9.89
N ALA A 156 35.43 15.70 10.46
CA ALA A 156 36.55 14.90 9.99
C ALA A 156 36.24 14.22 8.63
N PRO A 157 37.25 13.92 7.80
CA PRO A 157 37.06 13.21 6.54
C PRO A 157 36.50 11.80 6.74
N ILE A 158 35.64 11.35 5.84
CA ILE A 158 35.11 9.98 5.84
C ILE A 158 36.08 9.03 5.12
N ILE A 159 36.35 7.89 5.74
CA ILE A 159 37.05 6.74 5.16
C ILE A 159 36.08 5.55 5.11
N VAL A 160 36.08 4.85 3.98
CA VAL A 160 35.27 3.64 3.76
C VAL A 160 36.18 2.42 3.91
N LEU A 161 35.83 1.54 4.85
CA LEU A 161 36.41 0.21 5.00
C LEU A 161 35.57 -0.79 4.23
N TYR A 162 36.19 -1.51 3.30
CA TYR A 162 35.62 -2.66 2.61
C TYR A 162 36.27 -3.91 3.16
N GLY A 163 35.49 -4.92 3.51
CA GLY A 163 36.04 -6.19 4.01
C GLY A 163 34.97 -7.10 4.58
N CYS A 164 35.27 -8.39 4.63
CA CYS A 164 34.41 -9.41 5.20
C CYS A 164 34.85 -9.67 6.64
N GLU A 165 33.92 -9.89 7.58
CA GLU A 165 34.29 -10.25 8.96
C GLU A 165 35.03 -11.60 9.08
N THR A 166 35.09 -12.39 8.00
CA THR A 166 35.85 -13.65 7.95
C THR A 166 37.28 -13.48 7.43
N ASP A 167 37.67 -12.27 6.98
CA ASP A 167 39.03 -12.00 6.50
C ASP A 167 40.01 -11.96 7.69
N GLU A 168 41.18 -12.61 7.57
CA GLU A 168 42.15 -12.76 8.69
C GLU A 168 42.66 -11.43 9.26
N GLU A 169 42.77 -10.36 8.46
CA GLU A 169 43.25 -9.04 8.90
C GLU A 169 42.09 -8.05 9.20
N PHE A 170 40.81 -8.47 9.10
CA PHE A 170 39.68 -7.54 9.26
C PHE A 170 39.70 -6.83 10.61
N ASP A 171 39.91 -7.59 11.70
CA ASP A 171 39.93 -7.06 13.06
C ASP A 171 41.03 -5.99 13.22
N ASP A 172 42.22 -6.23 12.67
CA ASP A 172 43.33 -5.28 12.68
C ASP A 172 42.99 -3.99 11.90
N PHE A 173 42.39 -4.09 10.71
CA PHE A 173 41.94 -2.92 9.94
C PHE A 173 40.87 -2.14 10.69
N ASN A 174 39.86 -2.85 11.19
CA ASN A 174 38.71 -2.27 11.87
C ASN A 174 39.13 -1.53 13.14
N LEU A 175 39.90 -2.19 14.02
CA LEU A 175 40.38 -1.63 15.27
C LEU A 175 41.25 -0.39 15.05
N ASN A 176 42.19 -0.43 14.10
CA ASN A 176 43.06 0.71 13.82
C ASN A 176 42.28 1.93 13.32
N LEU A 177 41.35 1.74 12.37
CA LEU A 177 40.53 2.83 11.84
C LEU A 177 39.50 3.33 12.86
N PHE A 178 38.91 2.44 13.66
CA PHE A 178 38.00 2.81 14.73
C PHE A 178 38.69 3.72 15.75
N ASN A 179 39.92 3.39 16.16
CA ASN A 179 40.73 4.22 17.05
C ASN A 179 40.98 5.62 16.44
N GLU A 180 41.34 5.70 15.17
CA GLU A 180 41.52 6.98 14.47
C GLU A 180 40.22 7.82 14.42
N ALA A 181 39.06 7.16 14.30
CA ALA A 181 37.75 7.80 14.36
C ALA A 181 37.38 8.26 15.77
N LYS A 182 37.70 7.45 16.80
CA LYS A 182 37.53 7.76 18.23
C LYS A 182 38.34 9.01 18.62
N PHE A 183 39.59 9.11 18.17
CA PHE A 183 40.44 10.29 18.36
C PHE A 183 40.05 11.49 17.48
N GLY A 184 39.03 11.38 16.65
CA GLY A 184 38.46 12.49 15.87
C GLY A 184 39.30 12.90 14.65
N LYS A 185 40.25 12.05 14.21
CA LYS A 185 41.05 12.30 13.01
C LYS A 185 40.27 11.99 11.74
N ILE A 186 39.40 10.98 11.78
CA ILE A 186 38.57 10.53 10.66
C ILE A 186 37.13 10.27 11.12
N ARG A 187 36.24 10.04 10.16
CA ARG A 187 35.00 9.29 10.35
C ARG A 187 35.10 7.99 9.58
N LEU A 188 34.63 6.89 10.17
CA LEU A 188 34.67 5.54 9.59
C LEU A 188 33.28 5.11 9.15
N THR A 189 33.19 4.45 7.99
CA THR A 189 32.04 3.64 7.60
C THR A 189 32.52 2.29 7.08
N TRP A 190 31.79 1.23 7.37
CA TRP A 190 32.13 -0.14 6.96
C TRP A 190 31.09 -0.68 5.98
N ARG A 191 31.57 -1.17 4.83
CA ARG A 191 30.83 -1.88 3.80
C ARG A 191 31.27 -3.35 3.77
N PRO A 192 30.47 -4.28 4.32
CA PRO A 192 30.78 -5.70 4.28
C PRO A 192 30.90 -6.19 2.83
N THR A 193 31.95 -6.94 2.47
CA THR A 193 32.09 -7.48 1.10
C THR A 193 31.40 -8.84 0.89
N CYS A 194 30.78 -9.35 1.94
CA CYS A 194 30.16 -10.67 2.02
C CYS A 194 28.90 -10.62 2.88
N THR A 195 27.97 -11.54 2.65
CA THR A 195 26.83 -11.80 3.55
C THR A 195 27.15 -13.01 4.41
N VAL A 196 27.48 -12.78 5.68
CA VAL A 196 27.71 -13.83 6.69
C VAL A 196 26.48 -13.93 7.58
N GLY A 197 26.07 -15.18 7.89
CA GLY A 197 24.87 -15.49 8.65
C GLY A 197 24.01 -16.55 7.96
N GLU A 198 23.12 -17.19 8.70
CA GLU A 198 22.25 -18.24 8.14
C GLU A 198 21.16 -17.67 7.20
N GLU A 199 20.69 -18.52 6.27
CA GLU A 199 19.49 -18.22 5.48
C GLU A 199 18.26 -18.12 6.40
N PRO A 200 17.33 -17.19 6.14
CA PRO A 200 16.09 -17.10 6.89
C PRO A 200 15.29 -18.40 6.85
N GLU A 201 14.81 -18.87 8.00
CA GLU A 201 13.79 -19.91 8.08
C GLU A 201 12.41 -19.26 8.25
N TYR A 202 11.48 -19.56 7.33
CA TYR A 202 10.11 -19.05 7.36
C TYR A 202 9.14 -20.05 7.99
N ALA A 203 7.97 -19.56 8.41
CA ALA A 203 6.93 -20.42 8.96
C ALA A 203 6.50 -21.52 7.99
N THR A 204 6.14 -22.68 8.54
CA THR A 204 5.62 -23.81 7.77
C THR A 204 4.20 -24.14 8.19
N SER A 205 3.38 -24.52 7.22
CA SER A 205 2.03 -25.03 7.47
C SER A 205 1.87 -26.42 6.86
N ALA A 206 1.06 -27.25 7.51
CA ALA A 206 0.73 -28.58 7.02
C ALA A 206 -0.79 -28.76 7.02
N THR A 207 -1.35 -28.70 5.82
CA THR A 207 -2.80 -28.64 5.59
C THR A 207 -3.35 -30.03 5.31
N LEU A 208 -4.49 -30.35 5.94
CA LEU A 208 -5.24 -31.58 5.71
C LEU A 208 -6.10 -31.46 4.45
N SER A 209 -5.98 -32.43 3.55
CA SER A 209 -6.93 -32.56 2.45
C SER A 209 -8.28 -33.07 2.97
N ASP A 210 -9.38 -32.67 2.32
CA ASP A 210 -10.74 -33.08 2.74
C ASP A 210 -10.93 -34.61 2.79
N LYS A 211 -10.17 -35.34 1.96
CA LYS A 211 -10.21 -36.81 1.87
C LYS A 211 -9.58 -37.49 3.09
N ASN A 212 -8.73 -36.78 3.83
CA ASN A 212 -7.95 -37.31 4.94
C ASN A 212 -8.61 -37.07 6.31
N TRP A 213 -9.72 -36.33 6.37
CA TRP A 213 -10.53 -36.24 7.58
C TRP A 213 -11.08 -37.60 8.02
N ASN A 214 -11.18 -37.79 9.33
CA ASN A 214 -11.61 -39.02 10.01
C ASN A 214 -10.67 -40.23 9.86
N GLN A 215 -9.47 -40.02 9.30
CA GLN A 215 -8.41 -41.01 9.28
C GLN A 215 -7.53 -40.93 10.54
N LYS A 216 -6.74 -41.99 10.77
CA LYS A 216 -5.75 -42.03 11.86
C LYS A 216 -4.40 -41.60 11.32
N SER A 217 -3.85 -40.56 11.90
CA SER A 217 -2.60 -39.94 11.47
C SER A 217 -1.57 -39.97 12.59
N ASN A 218 -0.31 -40.11 12.23
CA ASN A 218 0.79 -40.02 13.19
C ASN A 218 1.21 -38.56 13.29
N VAL A 219 1.00 -37.93 14.44
CA VAL A 219 1.32 -36.51 14.62
C VAL A 219 2.27 -36.36 15.80
N HIS A 220 3.40 -35.68 15.64
CA HIS A 220 4.46 -35.64 16.66
C HIS A 220 4.52 -34.26 17.31
N PHE A 221 3.68 -34.00 18.32
CA PHE A 221 3.78 -32.79 19.14
C PHE A 221 3.54 -33.12 20.61
N THR A 222 3.95 -32.19 21.48
CA THR A 222 3.78 -32.31 22.94
C THR A 222 2.95 -31.14 23.43
N ILE A 223 1.87 -31.42 24.18
CA ILE A 223 1.06 -30.39 24.84
C ILE A 223 1.26 -30.54 26.34
N GLU A 224 1.68 -29.46 26.99
CA GLU A 224 1.89 -29.39 28.44
C GLU A 224 0.58 -29.25 29.24
N ASP A 225 -0.44 -30.05 28.88
CA ASP A 225 -1.67 -30.21 29.65
C ASP A 225 -2.00 -31.70 29.76
N ASN A 226 -1.96 -32.22 30.99
CA ASN A 226 -2.27 -33.61 31.32
C ASN A 226 -3.66 -34.04 30.85
N ASN A 227 -4.63 -33.12 30.82
CA ASN A 227 -5.99 -33.35 30.36
C ASN A 227 -6.09 -33.32 28.83
N LEU A 228 -5.17 -32.63 28.15
CA LEU A 228 -5.10 -32.54 26.68
C LEU A 228 -4.09 -33.48 26.03
N LYS A 229 -3.29 -34.26 26.78
CA LYS A 229 -2.41 -35.35 26.27
C LYS A 229 -3.00 -36.17 25.11
N ILE A 230 -2.38 -36.08 23.94
CA ILE A 230 -2.81 -36.76 22.73
C ILE A 230 -2.03 -38.08 22.60
N LYS A 231 -2.75 -39.17 22.32
CA LYS A 231 -2.14 -40.50 22.08
C LYS A 231 -1.95 -40.67 20.59
N ASN A 232 -0.76 -41.11 20.18
CA ASN A 232 -0.49 -41.47 18.79
C ASN A 232 -0.83 -42.94 18.50
N PRO A 233 -1.43 -43.25 17.34
CA PRO A 233 -1.93 -42.33 16.31
C PRO A 233 -3.22 -41.59 16.75
N VAL A 234 -3.37 -40.33 16.32
CA VAL A 234 -4.53 -39.48 16.63
C VAL A 234 -5.59 -39.59 15.51
N THR A 235 -6.87 -39.58 15.88
CA THR A 235 -7.96 -39.48 14.90
C THR A 235 -8.28 -38.01 14.67
N LEU A 236 -8.01 -37.50 13.46
CA LEU A 236 -8.32 -36.13 13.07
C LEU A 236 -9.78 -36.08 12.63
N LYS A 237 -10.67 -35.55 13.47
CA LYS A 237 -12.12 -35.59 13.25
C LYS A 237 -12.62 -34.26 12.67
N TYR A 238 -13.44 -34.35 11.62
CA TYR A 238 -14.26 -33.22 11.18
C TYR A 238 -15.46 -33.08 12.12
N LEU A 239 -15.57 -31.95 12.82
CA LEU A 239 -16.56 -31.77 13.89
C LEU A 239 -17.96 -31.53 13.33
N ASP A 240 -18.97 -32.09 14.01
CA ASP A 240 -20.37 -31.84 13.68
C ASP A 240 -20.90 -30.54 14.30
N GLN A 241 -22.09 -30.10 13.89
CA GLN A 241 -22.68 -28.83 14.34
C GLN A 241 -22.83 -28.74 15.87
N LYS A 242 -23.08 -29.86 16.56
CA LYS A 242 -23.25 -29.88 18.02
C LYS A 242 -21.90 -29.75 18.73
N GLU A 243 -20.86 -30.35 18.16
CA GLU A 243 -19.49 -30.22 18.66
C GLU A 243 -18.91 -28.82 18.43
N LEU A 244 -19.33 -28.13 17.36
CA LEU A 244 -18.91 -26.77 17.04
C LEU A 244 -19.56 -25.68 17.91
N GLU A 245 -20.82 -25.86 18.33
CA GLU A 245 -21.65 -24.83 18.99
C GLU A 245 -20.95 -24.17 20.20
N ASP A 246 -20.24 -24.94 21.02
CA ASP A 246 -19.53 -24.44 22.23
C ASP A 246 -17.99 -24.49 22.10
N LEU A 247 -17.43 -24.87 20.94
CA LEU A 247 -16.00 -25.14 20.81
C LEU A 247 -15.14 -23.93 21.16
N ASP A 248 -15.41 -22.77 20.57
CA ASP A 248 -14.63 -21.55 20.81
C ASP A 248 -14.81 -21.03 22.23
N ILE A 249 -16.04 -21.07 22.75
CA ILE A 249 -16.31 -20.70 24.15
C ILE A 249 -15.51 -21.59 25.11
N LYS A 250 -15.42 -22.91 24.85
CA LYS A 250 -14.58 -23.84 25.62
C LYS A 250 -13.09 -23.56 25.44
N PHE A 251 -12.64 -23.25 24.23
CA PHE A 251 -11.26 -22.92 23.93
C PHE A 251 -10.83 -21.65 24.69
N THR A 252 -11.61 -20.58 24.55
CA THR A 252 -11.45 -19.31 25.27
C THR A 252 -11.48 -19.50 26.79
N ALA A 253 -12.38 -20.35 27.29
CA ALA A 253 -12.44 -20.64 28.72
C ALA A 253 -11.13 -21.27 29.25
N LEU A 254 -10.55 -22.23 28.51
CA LEU A 254 -9.26 -22.84 28.88
C LEU A 254 -8.13 -21.81 28.91
N LEU A 255 -8.09 -20.90 27.93
CA LEU A 255 -7.11 -19.81 27.86
C LEU A 255 -7.23 -18.87 29.07
N LEU A 256 -8.46 -18.43 29.40
CA LEU A 256 -8.71 -17.57 30.56
C LEU A 256 -8.40 -18.27 31.88
N GLN A 257 -8.68 -19.57 31.99
CA GLN A 257 -8.33 -20.38 33.16
C GLN A 257 -6.81 -20.49 33.32
N LYS A 258 -6.07 -20.75 32.24
CA LYS A 258 -4.61 -20.81 32.25
C LYS A 258 -4.00 -19.50 32.75
N TYR A 259 -4.43 -18.36 32.19
CA TYR A 259 -3.94 -17.05 32.61
C TYR A 259 -4.23 -16.77 34.10
N ARG A 260 -5.43 -17.12 34.59
CA ARG A 260 -5.78 -16.95 36.02
C ARG A 260 -5.01 -17.87 36.97
N GLN A 261 -4.66 -19.08 36.51
CA GLN A 261 -3.95 -20.06 37.33
C GLN A 261 -2.48 -19.68 37.50
N ASP A 262 -1.84 -19.25 36.40
CA ASP A 262 -0.41 -19.00 36.37
C ASP A 262 -0.05 -17.54 36.72
N ASP A 263 -0.97 -16.60 36.46
CA ASP A 263 -0.73 -15.14 36.55
C ASP A 263 0.53 -14.71 35.77
N ASP A 264 0.79 -15.41 34.66
CA ASP A 264 1.98 -15.24 33.82
C ASP A 264 1.59 -15.14 32.34
N PHE A 265 2.06 -14.07 31.70
CA PHE A 265 1.76 -13.80 30.30
C PHE A 265 2.48 -14.78 29.37
N ASP A 266 3.76 -15.09 29.63
CA ASP A 266 4.54 -15.93 28.71
C ASP A 266 4.02 -17.38 28.75
N SER A 267 3.73 -17.94 29.93
CA SER A 267 3.05 -19.24 30.06
C SER A 267 1.68 -19.27 29.35
N PHE A 268 0.89 -18.19 29.46
CA PHE A 268 -0.37 -18.07 28.74
C PHE A 268 -0.16 -18.04 27.22
N PHE A 269 0.78 -17.23 26.74
CA PHE A 269 1.06 -17.04 25.32
C PHE A 269 1.52 -18.35 24.69
N ASP A 270 2.47 -19.04 25.32
CA ASP A 270 3.00 -20.32 24.83
C ASP A 270 1.92 -21.39 24.84
N TYR A 271 1.05 -21.41 25.87
CA TYR A 271 -0.10 -22.31 25.90
C TYR A 271 -1.08 -22.01 24.76
N PHE A 272 -1.40 -20.74 24.51
CA PHE A 272 -2.29 -20.35 23.43
C PHE A 272 -1.73 -20.70 22.06
N LYS A 273 -0.47 -20.34 21.79
CA LYS A 273 0.25 -20.69 20.56
C LYS A 273 0.23 -22.21 20.34
N ASN A 274 0.62 -22.99 21.34
CA ASN A 274 0.65 -24.46 21.23
C ASN A 274 -0.73 -25.09 20.94
N LEU A 275 -1.81 -24.58 21.54
CA LEU A 275 -3.15 -25.09 21.23
C LEU A 275 -3.61 -24.70 19.82
N SER A 276 -3.30 -23.47 19.39
CA SER A 276 -3.68 -22.95 18.06
C SER A 276 -2.91 -23.65 16.95
N ASP A 277 -1.59 -23.80 17.10
CA ASP A 277 -0.69 -24.46 16.13
C ASP A 277 -1.06 -25.94 15.89
N ASN A 278 -1.63 -26.60 16.92
CA ASN A 278 -2.03 -28.01 16.87
C ASN A 278 -3.56 -28.21 16.80
N PHE A 279 -4.29 -27.18 16.37
CA PHE A 279 -5.75 -27.14 16.43
C PHE A 279 -6.46 -28.40 15.88
N PRO A 280 -6.10 -28.96 14.70
CA PRO A 280 -6.82 -30.12 14.16
C PRO A 280 -6.81 -31.35 15.07
N ALA A 281 -5.75 -31.51 15.87
CA ALA A 281 -5.64 -32.62 16.82
C ALA A 281 -6.29 -32.32 18.18
N VAL A 282 -6.31 -31.05 18.58
CA VAL A 282 -6.78 -30.62 19.91
C VAL A 282 -8.29 -30.34 19.93
N ALA A 283 -8.84 -29.78 18.85
CA ALA A 283 -10.23 -29.34 18.77
C ALA A 283 -11.26 -30.45 19.08
N PRO A 284 -11.15 -31.69 18.54
CA PRO A 284 -12.08 -32.77 18.89
C PRO A 284 -12.06 -33.12 20.39
N LYS A 285 -10.89 -33.01 21.01
CA LYS A 285 -10.72 -33.31 22.43
C LYS A 285 -11.36 -32.24 23.30
N ILE A 286 -11.17 -30.96 22.98
CA ILE A 286 -11.82 -29.83 23.66
C ILE A 286 -13.34 -29.90 23.47
N ALA A 287 -13.83 -30.14 22.26
CA ALA A 287 -15.27 -30.24 21.96
C ALA A 287 -15.96 -31.30 22.85
N SER A 288 -15.31 -32.47 23.02
CA SER A 288 -15.84 -33.59 23.80
C SER A 288 -15.84 -33.40 25.32
N ARG A 289 -15.13 -32.39 25.84
CA ARG A 289 -15.02 -32.15 27.29
C ARG A 289 -16.23 -31.40 27.82
N GLU A 290 -16.83 -31.92 28.88
CA GLU A 290 -17.94 -31.29 29.61
C GLU A 290 -17.49 -30.62 30.92
N ASP A 291 -16.25 -30.86 31.35
CA ASP A 291 -15.68 -30.37 32.61
C ASP A 291 -15.12 -28.94 32.53
N ILE A 292 -15.19 -28.29 31.36
CA ILE A 292 -14.67 -26.94 31.13
C ILE A 292 -15.70 -25.90 31.60
N ASP A 293 -15.35 -25.12 32.63
CA ASP A 293 -16.15 -23.98 33.08
C ASP A 293 -16.11 -22.82 32.08
N THR A 294 -17.25 -22.55 31.45
CA THR A 294 -17.44 -21.60 30.35
C THR A 294 -18.02 -20.25 30.76
N GLU A 295 -18.30 -20.02 32.05
CA GLU A 295 -19.01 -18.81 32.53
C GLU A 295 -18.30 -17.51 32.10
N LEU A 296 -16.99 -17.45 32.31
CA LEU A 296 -16.17 -16.27 32.02
C LEU A 296 -16.08 -15.95 30.53
N ALA A 297 -15.92 -16.98 29.70
CA ALA A 297 -15.84 -16.83 28.25
C ALA A 297 -17.18 -16.30 27.69
N ARG A 298 -18.31 -16.76 28.23
CA ARG A 298 -19.64 -16.23 27.84
C ARG A 298 -19.86 -14.79 28.29
N ILE A 299 -19.41 -14.41 29.50
CA ILE A 299 -19.46 -13.02 29.97
C ILE A 299 -18.62 -12.11 29.05
N LEU A 300 -17.45 -12.58 28.64
CA LEU A 300 -16.56 -11.87 27.72
C LEU A 300 -17.24 -11.68 26.35
N ALA A 301 -17.76 -12.75 25.75
CA ALA A 301 -18.49 -12.71 24.48
C ALA A 301 -19.67 -11.71 24.52
N HIS A 302 -20.49 -11.77 25.57
CA HIS A 302 -21.63 -10.85 25.74
C HIS A 302 -21.19 -9.40 25.92
N THR A 303 -20.02 -9.17 26.54
CA THR A 303 -19.45 -7.82 26.68
C THR A 303 -19.08 -7.23 25.32
N PHE A 304 -18.48 -8.02 24.43
CA PHE A 304 -18.14 -7.59 23.07
C PHE A 304 -19.37 -7.36 22.20
N GLU A 305 -20.37 -8.25 22.27
CA GLU A 305 -21.66 -8.08 21.59
C GLU A 305 -22.33 -6.75 22.00
N LYS A 306 -22.40 -6.47 23.31
CA LYS A 306 -22.97 -5.22 23.84
C LYS A 306 -22.21 -3.98 23.36
N ARG A 307 -20.90 -4.08 23.19
CA ARG A 307 -20.03 -3.00 22.69
C ARG A 307 -19.98 -2.91 21.17
N LYS A 308 -20.65 -3.83 20.45
CA LYS A 308 -20.61 -3.94 18.98
C LYS A 308 -19.19 -4.09 18.44
N VAL A 309 -18.31 -4.77 19.17
CA VAL A 309 -16.99 -5.17 18.67
C VAL A 309 -17.22 -6.28 17.65
N SER A 310 -16.93 -6.01 16.38
CA SER A 310 -17.09 -6.96 15.28
C SER A 310 -15.79 -7.69 14.98
N HIS A 311 -15.90 -8.84 14.30
CA HIS A 311 -14.75 -9.61 13.79
C HIS A 311 -13.93 -8.87 12.72
N GLU A 312 -14.45 -7.75 12.20
CA GLU A 312 -13.70 -6.86 11.30
C GLU A 312 -12.54 -6.16 12.01
N LEU A 313 -12.56 -6.12 13.36
CA LEU A 313 -11.51 -5.55 14.19
C LEU A 313 -10.39 -6.55 14.52
N LEU A 314 -10.53 -7.83 14.15
CA LEU A 314 -9.49 -8.83 14.40
C LEU A 314 -8.22 -8.52 13.62
N GLY A 315 -7.08 -8.74 14.26
CA GLY A 315 -5.77 -8.50 13.66
C GLY A 315 -4.73 -8.00 14.66
N LEU A 316 -3.63 -7.49 14.11
CA LEU A 316 -2.49 -6.95 14.84
C LEU A 316 -2.46 -5.43 14.73
N TYR A 317 -2.30 -4.78 15.88
CA TYR A 317 -2.20 -3.33 16.00
C TYR A 317 -0.85 -2.97 16.60
N VAL A 318 -0.16 -2.00 15.98
CA VAL A 318 1.07 -1.42 16.53
C VAL A 318 0.75 0.00 16.98
N ASN A 319 0.80 0.25 18.29
CA ASN A 319 0.39 1.52 18.93
C ASN A 319 -1.00 2.02 18.44
N GLY A 320 -1.94 1.10 18.25
CA GLY A 320 -3.30 1.39 17.77
C GLY A 320 -3.45 1.54 16.25
N GLN A 321 -2.38 1.46 15.47
CA GLN A 321 -2.45 1.38 14.01
C GLN A 321 -2.67 -0.08 13.58
N GLN A 322 -3.82 -0.37 12.97
CA GLN A 322 -4.08 -1.70 12.39
C GLN A 322 -3.09 -1.98 11.26
N ARG A 323 -2.54 -3.19 11.22
CA ARG A 323 -1.68 -3.69 10.15
C ARG A 323 -2.45 -4.68 9.28
N ARG A 324 -2.33 -4.54 7.95
CA ARG A 324 -2.93 -5.47 6.99
C ARG A 324 -2.19 -6.79 7.06
N LEU A 325 -2.92 -7.91 7.05
CA LEU A 325 -2.30 -9.22 7.16
C LEU A 325 -1.43 -9.53 5.94
N THR A 326 -1.84 -9.10 4.74
CA THR A 326 -1.05 -9.22 3.51
C THR A 326 0.32 -8.54 3.56
N GLU A 327 0.53 -7.60 4.48
CA GLU A 327 1.78 -6.85 4.63
C GLU A 327 2.61 -7.36 5.83
N LEU A 328 2.14 -8.39 6.54
CA LEU A 328 2.79 -8.91 7.75
C LEU A 328 3.48 -10.25 7.48
N ASP A 329 4.80 -10.23 7.57
CA ASP A 329 5.66 -11.41 7.53
C ASP A 329 6.89 -11.20 8.43
N GLU A 330 7.79 -12.19 8.44
CA GLU A 330 9.01 -12.23 9.25
C GLU A 330 10.00 -11.13 8.87
N THR A 331 9.92 -10.59 7.65
CA THR A 331 10.78 -9.50 7.15
C THR A 331 10.19 -8.13 7.43
N THR A 332 8.89 -7.95 7.18
CA THR A 332 8.23 -6.64 7.26
C THR A 332 7.88 -6.24 8.69
N LEU A 333 7.47 -7.17 9.55
CA LEU A 333 7.03 -6.84 10.90
C LEU A 333 8.15 -6.27 11.78
N PRO A 334 9.37 -6.85 11.83
CA PRO A 334 10.49 -6.23 12.55
C PRO A 334 10.81 -4.82 12.05
N PHE A 335 10.74 -4.61 10.72
CA PHE A 335 10.96 -3.29 10.12
C PHE A 335 9.85 -2.29 10.49
N ILE A 336 8.58 -2.72 10.51
CA ILE A 336 7.45 -1.92 11.00
C ILE A 336 7.71 -1.47 12.44
N LEU A 337 8.16 -2.37 13.32
CA LEU A 337 8.47 -2.04 14.71
C LEU A 337 9.63 -1.05 14.82
N ALA A 338 10.69 -1.22 14.03
CA ALA A 338 11.82 -0.29 14.01
C ALA A 338 11.39 1.12 13.58
N LYS A 339 10.57 1.22 12.52
CA LYS A 339 10.00 2.51 12.07
C LYS A 339 9.08 3.12 13.11
N GLU A 340 8.22 2.31 13.73
CA GLU A 340 7.33 2.81 14.78
C GLU A 340 8.12 3.31 16.00
N TRP A 341 9.11 2.55 16.45
CA TRP A 341 9.99 2.93 17.56
C TRP A 341 10.68 4.27 17.29
N SER A 342 11.27 4.45 16.10
CA SER A 342 11.92 5.70 15.70
C SER A 342 10.94 6.89 15.68
N ARG A 343 9.73 6.68 15.14
CA ARG A 343 8.67 7.70 15.10
C ARG A 343 8.20 8.08 16.50
N VAL A 344 7.99 7.11 17.40
CA VAL A 344 7.59 7.35 18.78
C VAL A 344 8.69 8.11 19.53
N LYS A 345 9.95 7.70 19.42
CA LYS A 345 11.07 8.39 20.07
C LYS A 345 11.21 9.82 19.59
N THR A 346 11.07 10.05 18.28
CA THR A 346 11.04 11.41 17.72
C THR A 346 9.88 12.21 18.32
N LEU A 347 8.68 11.62 18.41
CA LEU A 347 7.51 12.29 18.94
C LEU A 347 7.67 12.63 20.44
N GLU A 348 8.19 11.71 21.27
CA GLU A 348 8.52 11.95 22.68
C GLU A 348 9.48 13.15 22.81
N GLU A 349 10.53 13.18 22.00
CA GLU A 349 11.51 14.27 21.99
C GLU A 349 10.87 15.61 21.62
N LYS A 350 10.07 15.66 20.54
CA LYS A 350 9.40 16.92 20.13
C LYS A 350 8.35 17.36 21.15
N LEU A 351 7.62 16.43 21.75
CA LEU A 351 6.60 16.71 22.75
C LEU A 351 7.21 17.25 24.05
N SER A 352 8.43 16.82 24.41
CA SER A 352 9.17 17.31 25.59
C SER A 352 9.41 18.83 25.60
N SER A 353 9.34 19.48 24.43
CA SER A 353 9.40 20.95 24.31
C SER A 353 8.18 21.66 24.91
N PHE A 354 7.12 20.92 25.26
CA PHE A 354 5.87 21.42 25.82
C PHE A 354 5.69 20.89 27.26
N PRO A 355 5.99 21.71 28.28
CA PRO A 355 5.93 21.26 29.68
C PRO A 355 4.54 20.74 30.07
N GLY A 356 4.50 19.55 30.68
CA GLY A 356 3.26 18.90 31.12
C GLY A 356 2.54 18.10 30.02
N ALA A 357 3.10 18.03 28.81
CA ALA A 357 2.62 17.12 27.78
C ALA A 357 3.10 15.69 28.08
N ASP A 358 2.15 14.78 28.29
CA ASP A 358 2.36 13.35 28.38
C ASP A 358 2.00 12.68 27.05
N LEU A 359 2.83 11.76 26.56
CA LEU A 359 2.64 11.16 25.24
C LEU A 359 1.36 10.32 25.17
N ASP A 360 1.13 9.46 26.15
CA ASP A 360 -0.03 8.56 26.18
C ASP A 360 -1.33 9.37 26.25
N GLN A 361 -1.37 10.39 27.10
CA GLN A 361 -2.50 11.30 27.17
C GLN A 361 -2.68 12.06 25.85
N PHE A 362 -1.60 12.60 25.26
CA PHE A 362 -1.66 13.32 23.98
C PHE A 362 -2.25 12.45 22.87
N LEU A 363 -1.72 11.23 22.67
CA LEU A 363 -2.18 10.31 21.63
C LEU A 363 -3.62 9.86 21.87
N LYS A 364 -4.03 9.65 23.13
CA LYS A 364 -5.41 9.30 23.45
C LYS A 364 -6.42 10.37 23.02
N TYR A 365 -6.14 11.65 23.28
CA TYR A 365 -7.03 12.74 22.84
C TYR A 365 -6.92 12.97 21.34
N PHE A 366 -5.71 12.91 20.77
CA PHE A 366 -5.48 13.15 19.35
C PHE A 366 -6.20 12.13 18.46
N THR A 367 -6.11 10.84 18.78
CA THR A 367 -6.72 9.75 17.97
C THR A 367 -8.25 9.82 17.93
N VAL A 368 -8.89 10.28 19.01
CA VAL A 368 -10.34 10.55 19.04
C VAL A 368 -10.69 11.73 18.12
N GLY A 369 -9.95 12.84 18.21
CA GLY A 369 -10.14 14.00 17.33
C GLY A 369 -9.84 13.69 15.86
N TYR A 370 -8.83 12.87 15.60
CA TYR A 370 -8.40 12.44 14.27
C TYR A 370 -9.49 11.71 13.50
N SER A 371 -10.28 10.86 14.17
CA SER A 371 -11.43 10.17 13.55
C SER A 371 -12.43 11.16 12.92
N TYR A 372 -12.52 12.39 13.44
CA TYR A 372 -13.34 13.46 12.86
C TYR A 372 -12.72 14.08 11.60
N THR A 373 -11.39 14.19 11.56
CA THR A 373 -10.65 14.73 10.40
C THR A 373 -10.72 13.82 9.18
N ALA A 374 -10.90 12.51 9.38
CA ALA A 374 -11.11 11.53 8.31
C ALA A 374 -12.34 11.83 7.43
N PHE A 375 -13.34 12.56 7.93
CA PHE A 375 -14.48 13.02 7.11
C PHE A 375 -14.03 13.90 5.94
N PHE A 376 -12.97 14.70 6.12
CA PHE A 376 -12.41 15.59 5.11
C PHE A 376 -11.23 14.96 4.35
N ASP A 377 -11.09 13.63 4.41
CA ASP A 377 -10.05 12.94 3.64
C ASP A 377 -10.24 13.11 2.14
N LYS A 378 -11.48 13.28 1.66
CA LYS A 378 -11.77 13.66 0.26
C LYS A 378 -11.87 15.17 0.09
N ASN A 379 -11.23 15.68 -0.97
CA ASN A 379 -11.38 17.07 -1.36
C ASN A 379 -12.81 17.40 -1.79
N ARG A 380 -13.30 18.52 -1.24
CA ARG A 380 -14.58 19.12 -1.60
C ARG A 380 -14.34 20.46 -2.27
N TYR A 381 -15.09 20.73 -3.33
CA TYR A 381 -15.01 21.95 -4.10
C TYR A 381 -16.32 22.75 -3.96
N ASP A 382 -16.21 24.08 -3.83
CA ASP A 382 -17.37 24.97 -3.85
C ASP A 382 -17.46 25.62 -5.23
N PHE A 383 -18.11 24.92 -6.16
CA PHE A 383 -18.24 25.37 -7.55
C PHE A 383 -18.89 26.75 -7.69
N TYR A 384 -19.75 27.15 -6.73
CA TYR A 384 -20.43 28.44 -6.73
C TYR A 384 -19.49 29.63 -6.49
N ARG A 385 -18.25 29.38 -6.02
CA ARG A 385 -17.23 30.43 -5.89
C ARG A 385 -16.39 30.58 -7.16
N ALA A 386 -16.54 29.68 -8.13
CA ALA A 386 -15.79 29.74 -9.38
C ALA A 386 -16.54 30.58 -10.43
N PRO A 387 -15.84 31.48 -11.15
CA PRO A 387 -16.40 32.13 -12.33
C PRO A 387 -16.86 31.10 -13.38
N GLY A 388 -17.95 31.40 -14.10
CA GLY A 388 -18.47 30.54 -15.18
C GLY A 388 -19.37 29.38 -14.74
N PHE A 389 -19.45 29.06 -13.44
CA PHE A 389 -20.26 27.92 -12.98
C PHE A 389 -21.75 28.10 -13.25
N SER A 390 -22.32 29.28 -12.98
CA SER A 390 -23.74 29.59 -13.20
C SER A 390 -24.14 29.48 -14.68
N GLU A 391 -23.21 29.86 -15.56
CA GLU A 391 -23.34 29.85 -16.99
C GLU A 391 -23.21 28.42 -17.54
N ALA A 392 -22.34 27.60 -16.94
CA ALA A 392 -22.13 26.21 -17.32
C ALA A 392 -23.26 25.27 -16.85
N VAL A 393 -23.72 25.39 -15.60
CA VAL A 393 -24.64 24.41 -14.99
C VAL A 393 -26.11 24.61 -15.36
N ILE A 394 -26.85 23.52 -15.53
CA ILE A 394 -28.31 23.50 -15.74
C ILE A 394 -28.94 22.76 -14.57
N PHE A 395 -29.61 23.50 -13.67
CA PHE A 395 -30.36 22.89 -12.56
C PHE A 395 -31.79 22.54 -12.99
N PHE A 396 -32.26 21.36 -12.57
CA PHE A 396 -33.62 20.88 -12.88
C PHE A 396 -34.62 21.11 -11.75
N ASN A 397 -34.14 21.47 -10.56
CA ASN A 397 -34.96 21.80 -9.39
C ASN A 397 -34.24 22.75 -8.42
N ASP A 398 -35.04 23.34 -7.53
CA ASP A 398 -34.63 24.27 -6.48
C ASP A 398 -35.52 24.10 -5.25
N PHE A 399 -34.94 23.64 -4.13
CA PHE A 399 -35.71 23.40 -2.90
C PHE A 399 -36.28 24.69 -2.29
N GLU A 400 -35.62 25.82 -2.50
CA GLU A 400 -36.00 27.08 -1.88
C GLU A 400 -37.17 27.72 -2.64
N ASN A 401 -37.24 27.51 -3.96
CA ASN A 401 -38.14 28.22 -4.87
C ASN A 401 -39.27 27.36 -5.45
N ASP A 402 -39.10 26.05 -5.65
CA ASP A 402 -40.12 25.22 -6.32
C ASP A 402 -41.30 24.88 -5.40
N GLU A 403 -42.52 24.85 -5.98
CA GLU A 403 -43.76 24.50 -5.26
C GLU A 403 -43.75 23.08 -4.67
N LEU A 404 -43.04 22.14 -5.33
CA LEU A 404 -42.92 20.74 -4.90
C LEU A 404 -42.38 20.62 -3.46
N TYR A 405 -41.54 21.57 -3.03
CA TYR A 405 -40.85 21.53 -1.73
C TYR A 405 -41.42 22.54 -0.71
N GLU A 406 -42.58 23.16 -1.00
CA GLU A 406 -43.12 24.24 -0.16
C GLU A 406 -43.33 23.83 1.30
N ASN A 407 -43.71 22.58 1.52
CA ASN A 407 -44.01 22.00 2.84
C ASN A 407 -42.76 21.67 3.69
N LEU A 408 -41.55 21.76 3.13
CA LEU A 408 -40.32 21.48 3.87
C LEU A 408 -39.98 22.65 4.83
N PRO A 409 -39.51 22.36 6.06
CA PRO A 409 -39.13 23.39 7.03
C PRO A 409 -37.81 24.08 6.63
N ARG A 410 -37.69 25.38 6.91
CA ARG A 410 -36.48 26.18 6.61
C ARG A 410 -35.44 26.20 7.75
N ASN A 411 -35.83 25.82 8.97
CA ASN A 411 -34.97 25.85 10.15
C ASN A 411 -33.95 24.71 10.13
N ASN A 412 -32.70 24.99 10.49
CA ASN A 412 -31.63 24.00 10.62
C ASN A 412 -31.96 22.89 11.63
N GLN A 413 -32.76 23.18 12.66
CA GLN A 413 -33.14 22.16 13.66
C GLN A 413 -33.91 20.98 13.04
N ALA A 414 -34.65 21.23 11.95
CA ALA A 414 -35.36 20.17 11.23
C ALA A 414 -34.40 19.12 10.62
N PHE A 415 -33.12 19.44 10.46
CA PHE A 415 -32.10 18.49 9.99
C PHE A 415 -31.83 17.36 11.01
N LEU A 416 -32.11 17.61 12.30
CA LEU A 416 -31.92 16.64 13.39
C LEU A 416 -33.18 15.77 13.63
N GLU A 417 -34.31 16.14 13.03
CA GLU A 417 -35.59 15.45 13.20
C GLU A 417 -35.72 14.24 12.25
N PRO A 418 -36.59 13.27 12.58
CA PRO A 418 -36.91 12.15 11.67
C PRO A 418 -37.44 12.66 10.33
N SER A 419 -37.03 12.00 9.24
CA SER A 419 -37.40 12.38 7.88
C SER A 419 -38.39 11.39 7.26
N SER A 420 -39.24 11.87 6.36
CA SER A 420 -40.05 11.01 5.49
C SER A 420 -39.24 10.30 4.41
N PHE A 421 -38.01 10.76 4.15
CA PHE A 421 -37.08 10.21 3.15
C PHE A 421 -35.80 9.70 3.81
N GLU A 422 -35.90 9.08 5.00
CA GLU A 422 -34.74 8.54 5.70
C GLU A 422 -33.85 7.71 4.75
N PRO A 423 -32.53 7.98 4.71
CA PRO A 423 -31.76 8.76 5.68
C PRO A 423 -31.69 10.29 5.44
N ILE A 424 -32.24 10.84 4.35
CA ILE A 424 -32.05 12.25 3.96
C ILE A 424 -32.95 13.19 4.77
N PRO A 425 -32.42 14.23 5.45
CA PRO A 425 -33.23 15.16 6.24
C PRO A 425 -34.18 16.04 5.43
N ASN A 426 -35.35 16.32 6.00
CA ASN A 426 -36.39 17.18 5.43
C ASN A 426 -36.09 18.65 5.72
N ILE A 427 -35.33 19.33 4.85
CA ILE A 427 -35.05 20.77 4.98
C ILE A 427 -35.17 21.50 3.63
N ARG A 428 -35.75 22.69 3.66
CA ARG A 428 -35.95 23.57 2.51
C ARG A 428 -34.76 24.50 2.28
N GLN A 429 -33.59 23.90 2.03
CA GLN A 429 -32.34 24.61 1.72
C GLN A 429 -31.59 23.85 0.62
N ASN A 430 -30.98 24.57 -0.33
CA ASN A 430 -30.18 23.97 -1.40
C ASN A 430 -28.81 23.49 -0.89
N TRP A 431 -28.77 22.32 -0.23
CA TRP A 431 -27.54 21.76 0.36
C TRP A 431 -27.10 20.42 -0.25
N ASN A 432 -28.03 19.67 -0.85
CA ASN A 432 -27.80 18.32 -1.37
C ASN A 432 -27.76 18.32 -2.91
N ASP A 433 -26.62 18.72 -3.46
CA ASP A 433 -26.39 18.89 -4.90
C ASP A 433 -25.76 17.62 -5.51
N LEU A 434 -26.38 17.09 -6.57
CA LEU A 434 -25.84 16.04 -7.42
C LEU A 434 -25.70 16.56 -8.86
N LEU A 435 -24.45 16.74 -9.29
CA LEU A 435 -24.10 17.31 -10.59
C LEU A 435 -23.52 16.24 -11.51
N PHE A 436 -24.04 16.15 -12.73
CA PHE A 436 -23.49 15.32 -13.82
C PHE A 436 -22.69 16.20 -14.77
N TYR A 437 -21.39 15.93 -14.90
CA TYR A 437 -20.53 16.53 -15.92
C TYR A 437 -20.37 15.51 -17.03
N ILE A 438 -20.96 15.76 -18.18
CA ILE A 438 -21.04 14.76 -19.26
C ILE A 438 -20.21 15.24 -20.43
N ASN A 439 -19.19 14.44 -20.78
CA ASN A 439 -18.42 14.61 -22.02
C ASN A 439 -19.22 14.00 -23.17
N PHE A 440 -19.77 14.84 -24.05
CA PHE A 440 -20.58 14.39 -25.18
C PHE A 440 -19.74 13.96 -26.40
N ASP A 441 -18.40 13.95 -26.29
CA ASP A 441 -17.53 13.38 -27.31
C ASP A 441 -17.43 11.85 -27.23
N ASP A 442 -17.80 11.26 -26.09
CA ASP A 442 -17.78 9.82 -25.87
C ASP A 442 -19.16 9.19 -26.12
N PRO A 443 -19.33 8.37 -27.18
CA PRO A 443 -20.61 7.77 -27.51
C PRO A 443 -21.13 6.82 -26.41
N LYS A 444 -20.25 6.26 -25.57
CA LYS A 444 -20.67 5.39 -24.45
C LYS A 444 -21.57 6.10 -23.46
N GLN A 445 -21.45 7.43 -23.35
CA GLN A 445 -22.28 8.22 -22.43
C GLN A 445 -23.75 8.31 -22.85
N LEU A 446 -24.03 7.99 -24.12
CA LEU A 446 -25.36 8.01 -24.73
C LEU A 446 -26.06 6.64 -24.70
N GLU A 447 -25.37 5.59 -24.26
CA GLU A 447 -26.00 4.28 -24.00
C GLU A 447 -27.07 4.41 -22.89
N GLU A 448 -28.04 3.50 -22.86
CA GLU A 448 -29.11 3.50 -21.85
C GLU A 448 -28.58 3.46 -20.41
N ASN A 449 -27.45 2.77 -20.19
CA ASN A 449 -26.77 2.68 -18.90
C ASN A 449 -25.68 3.76 -18.72
N GLY A 450 -25.42 4.59 -19.73
CA GLY A 450 -24.43 5.67 -19.70
C GLY A 450 -24.83 6.84 -18.79
N ALA A 451 -24.04 7.91 -18.81
CA ALA A 451 -24.28 9.08 -17.97
C ALA A 451 -25.60 9.78 -18.28
N VAL A 452 -25.99 9.86 -19.55
CA VAL A 452 -27.26 10.50 -19.94
C VAL A 452 -28.45 9.68 -19.43
N GLY A 453 -28.42 8.36 -19.60
CA GLY A 453 -29.46 7.45 -19.08
C GLY A 453 -29.57 7.53 -17.55
N SER A 454 -28.44 7.54 -16.86
CA SER A 454 -28.38 7.68 -15.39
C SER A 454 -28.94 9.02 -14.88
N LEU A 455 -28.66 10.12 -15.58
CA LEU A 455 -29.25 11.43 -15.27
C LEU A 455 -30.78 11.41 -15.45
N LEU A 456 -31.27 10.85 -16.56
CA LEU A 456 -32.71 10.75 -16.83
C LEU A 456 -33.41 9.91 -15.76
N GLU A 457 -32.81 8.81 -15.31
CA GLU A 457 -33.33 8.02 -14.20
C GLU A 457 -33.42 8.84 -12.90
N ALA A 458 -32.36 9.58 -12.57
CA ALA A 458 -32.34 10.45 -11.39
C ALA A 458 -33.43 11.54 -11.48
N LEU A 459 -33.66 12.12 -12.67
CA LEU A 459 -34.72 13.11 -12.89
C LEU A 459 -36.12 12.54 -12.66
N GLU A 460 -36.38 11.28 -13.04
CA GLU A 460 -37.67 10.64 -12.76
C GLU A 460 -37.88 10.40 -11.25
N GLN A 461 -36.82 10.04 -10.51
CA GLN A 461 -36.87 9.92 -9.05
C GLN A 461 -37.12 11.28 -8.37
N MET A 462 -36.49 12.35 -8.85
CA MET A 462 -36.66 13.68 -8.28
C MET A 462 -38.11 14.18 -8.36
N LYS A 463 -38.87 13.84 -9.42
CA LYS A 463 -40.29 14.19 -9.54
C LYS A 463 -41.18 13.62 -8.43
N THR A 464 -40.74 12.59 -7.69
CA THR A 464 -41.49 12.07 -6.54
C THR A 464 -41.36 12.93 -5.28
N GLY A 465 -40.63 14.06 -5.35
CA GLY A 465 -40.32 14.91 -4.20
C GLY A 465 -39.09 14.43 -3.42
N TYR A 466 -38.29 13.53 -3.99
CA TYR A 466 -37.05 13.07 -3.37
C TYR A 466 -36.08 14.24 -3.20
N PRO A 467 -35.55 14.52 -1.99
CA PRO A 467 -34.81 15.74 -1.67
C PRO A 467 -33.35 15.71 -2.19
N ILE A 468 -33.19 15.67 -3.51
CA ILE A 468 -31.91 15.82 -4.22
C ILE A 468 -31.98 16.93 -5.28
N ARG A 469 -30.99 17.83 -5.31
CA ARG A 469 -30.91 18.90 -6.32
C ARG A 469 -30.06 18.44 -7.48
N LEU A 470 -30.66 18.26 -8.66
CA LEU A 470 -29.99 17.71 -9.83
C LEU A 470 -29.51 18.81 -10.77
N GLY A 471 -28.25 18.70 -11.21
CA GLY A 471 -27.65 19.58 -12.19
C GLY A 471 -26.90 18.84 -13.30
N LEU A 472 -26.83 19.44 -14.49
CA LEU A 472 -26.09 18.98 -15.66
C LEU A 472 -25.09 20.04 -16.12
N VAL A 473 -23.86 19.63 -16.40
CA VAL A 473 -22.81 20.40 -17.07
C VAL A 473 -22.40 19.63 -18.34
N PRO A 474 -22.95 19.96 -19.52
CA PRO A 474 -22.59 19.32 -20.78
C PRO A 474 -21.30 19.94 -21.34
N PHE A 475 -20.35 19.14 -21.81
CA PHE A 475 -19.11 19.67 -22.39
C PHE A 475 -18.51 18.75 -23.47
N SER A 476 -17.50 19.26 -24.18
CA SER A 476 -16.71 18.56 -25.20
C SER A 476 -15.23 18.72 -24.89
N ALA A 477 -14.50 17.62 -24.74
CA ALA A 477 -13.05 17.63 -24.56
C ALA A 477 -12.30 18.13 -25.83
N ARG A 478 -12.91 17.97 -27.01
CA ARG A 478 -12.40 18.48 -28.29
C ARG A 478 -12.65 19.98 -28.50
N GLY A 479 -13.46 20.60 -27.64
CA GLY A 479 -13.76 22.03 -27.66
C GLY A 479 -14.87 22.47 -28.62
N SER A 480 -15.54 21.55 -29.32
CA SER A 480 -16.75 21.87 -30.10
C SER A 480 -17.58 20.61 -30.33
N ASN A 481 -18.87 20.66 -30.01
CA ASN A 481 -19.79 19.54 -30.19
C ASN A 481 -21.23 20.06 -30.36
N ALA A 482 -21.89 19.66 -31.45
CA ALA A 482 -23.23 20.17 -31.80
C ALA A 482 -24.30 19.85 -30.74
N VAL A 483 -24.15 18.74 -30.00
CA VAL A 483 -25.05 18.35 -28.91
C VAL A 483 -24.96 19.35 -27.76
N VAL A 484 -23.73 19.70 -27.37
CA VAL A 484 -23.45 20.67 -26.30
C VAL A 484 -24.00 22.05 -26.69
N ASP A 485 -23.74 22.49 -27.92
CA ASP A 485 -24.24 23.76 -28.45
C ASP A 485 -25.77 23.84 -28.43
N GLN A 486 -26.42 22.74 -28.82
CA GLN A 486 -27.87 22.64 -28.84
C GLN A 486 -28.45 22.68 -27.41
N ILE A 487 -27.84 22.02 -26.43
CA ILE A 487 -28.28 22.06 -25.04
C ILE A 487 -28.20 23.50 -24.49
N TYR A 488 -27.10 24.21 -24.73
CA TYR A 488 -26.95 25.60 -24.30
C TYR A 488 -27.89 26.57 -25.05
N LEU A 489 -28.17 26.31 -26.33
CA LEU A 489 -29.17 27.06 -27.09
C LEU A 489 -30.58 26.87 -26.53
N LEU A 490 -30.92 25.67 -26.05
CA LEU A 490 -32.19 25.42 -25.38
C LEU A 490 -32.23 26.12 -24.00
N LYS A 491 -31.14 26.10 -23.24
CA LYS A 491 -31.01 26.79 -21.95
C LYS A 491 -31.31 28.29 -22.07
N SER A 492 -30.85 28.96 -23.13
CA SER A 492 -31.01 30.42 -23.29
C SER A 492 -32.44 30.91 -23.57
N LYS A 493 -33.36 30.02 -23.96
CA LYS A 493 -34.76 30.33 -24.29
C LYS A 493 -35.62 30.29 -23.01
N SER A 494 -35.62 31.39 -22.27
CA SER A 494 -35.94 31.49 -20.83
C SER A 494 -37.35 31.12 -20.31
N SER A 495 -38.30 30.65 -21.12
CA SER A 495 -39.70 30.45 -20.63
C SER A 495 -40.23 29.01 -20.64
N ASN A 496 -39.53 28.02 -21.21
CA ASN A 496 -39.92 26.60 -21.11
C ASN A 496 -38.80 25.60 -21.48
N SER A 497 -37.55 25.88 -21.08
CA SER A 497 -36.35 25.19 -21.58
C SER A 497 -36.09 23.80 -20.99
N LEU A 498 -36.39 23.56 -19.71
CA LEU A 498 -36.05 22.29 -19.03
C LEU A 498 -36.74 21.06 -19.63
N PRO A 499 -38.07 21.05 -19.91
CA PRO A 499 -38.70 19.90 -20.57
C PRO A 499 -38.13 19.63 -21.96
N GLN A 500 -37.78 20.67 -22.72
CA GLN A 500 -37.19 20.53 -24.06
C GLN A 500 -35.80 19.90 -24.00
N ILE A 501 -35.00 20.24 -22.99
CA ILE A 501 -33.68 19.61 -22.77
C ILE A 501 -33.86 18.13 -22.42
N ILE A 502 -34.80 17.78 -21.54
CA ILE A 502 -35.07 16.37 -21.17
C ILE A 502 -35.50 15.56 -22.39
N ASP A 503 -36.40 16.09 -23.21
CA ASP A 503 -36.85 15.41 -24.43
C ASP A 503 -35.74 15.27 -25.47
N TYR A 504 -34.85 16.26 -25.58
CA TYR A 504 -33.66 16.17 -26.42
C TYR A 504 -32.69 15.09 -25.92
N LEU A 505 -32.38 15.03 -24.63
CA LEU A 505 -31.53 13.97 -24.06
C LEU A 505 -32.11 12.57 -24.30
N ARG A 506 -33.43 12.40 -24.18
CA ARG A 506 -34.11 11.13 -24.52
C ARG A 506 -33.98 10.78 -25.99
N SER A 507 -33.97 11.76 -26.89
CA SER A 507 -33.80 11.52 -28.32
C SER A 507 -32.38 11.06 -28.67
N LEU A 508 -31.36 11.53 -27.94
CA LEU A 508 -29.96 11.13 -28.15
C LEU A 508 -29.71 9.67 -27.80
N ILE A 509 -30.36 9.14 -26.75
CA ILE A 509 -30.26 7.72 -26.40
C ILE A 509 -30.92 6.84 -27.47
N ARG A 510 -32.04 7.29 -28.04
CA ARG A 510 -32.80 6.53 -29.05
C ARG A 510 -32.11 6.51 -30.42
N ASN A 511 -31.50 7.62 -30.81
CA ASN A 511 -30.86 7.82 -32.11
C ASN A 511 -29.45 8.42 -31.93
N PRO A 512 -28.45 7.63 -31.50
CA PRO A 512 -27.09 8.14 -31.29
C PRO A 512 -26.35 8.49 -32.60
N GLU A 513 -26.82 8.01 -33.75
CA GLU A 513 -26.17 8.21 -35.07
C GLU A 513 -26.39 9.60 -35.70
N ASP A 514 -27.34 10.41 -35.20
CA ASP A 514 -27.69 11.74 -35.74
C ASP A 514 -26.77 12.88 -35.25
N ILE A 515 -25.60 12.57 -34.69
CA ILE A 515 -24.69 13.55 -34.08
C ILE A 515 -23.71 14.09 -35.13
N ASP A 516 -24.04 15.26 -35.68
CA ASP A 516 -23.12 16.02 -36.52
C ASP A 516 -21.94 16.53 -35.68
N SER A 517 -20.71 16.12 -36.01
CA SER A 517 -19.51 16.37 -35.19
C SER A 517 -18.95 17.80 -35.27
N GLU A 518 -19.45 18.64 -36.19
CA GLU A 518 -19.02 20.04 -36.32
C GLU A 518 -19.95 21.00 -35.55
N GLY A 519 -19.54 21.35 -34.33
CA GLY A 519 -20.17 22.39 -33.51
C GLY A 519 -19.77 23.83 -33.91
N LYS A 520 -20.47 24.83 -33.39
CA LYS A 520 -20.12 26.25 -33.49
C LYS A 520 -19.59 26.74 -32.15
N GLU A 521 -18.29 27.06 -32.10
CA GLU A 521 -17.54 27.68 -31.00
C GLU A 521 -18.15 27.57 -29.59
N GLU A 522 -17.50 26.77 -28.74
CA GLU A 522 -17.80 26.66 -27.32
C GLU A 522 -17.79 28.03 -26.61
N THR A 523 -18.75 28.27 -25.73
CA THR A 523 -18.76 29.47 -24.89
C THR A 523 -17.51 29.49 -24.00
N ILE A 524 -16.61 30.45 -24.24
CA ILE A 524 -15.30 30.60 -23.58
C ILE A 524 -15.34 30.44 -22.05
N GLU A 525 -16.46 30.79 -21.39
CA GLU A 525 -16.63 30.77 -19.93
C GLU A 525 -16.79 29.35 -19.33
N SER A 526 -17.33 28.36 -20.07
CA SER A 526 -17.44 26.97 -19.57
C SER A 526 -16.08 26.26 -19.58
N LYS A 527 -15.24 26.57 -20.56
CA LYS A 527 -13.90 25.98 -20.71
C LYS A 527 -12.97 26.37 -19.56
N GLU A 528 -12.89 27.65 -19.21
CA GLU A 528 -12.06 28.11 -18.09
C GLU A 528 -12.50 27.47 -16.77
N TYR A 529 -13.82 27.30 -16.57
CA TYR A 529 -14.38 26.63 -15.40
C TYR A 529 -14.00 25.14 -15.34
N LEU A 530 -14.13 24.39 -16.43
CA LEU A 530 -13.77 22.96 -16.48
C LEU A 530 -12.26 22.76 -16.30
N GLU A 531 -11.43 23.58 -16.95
CA GLU A 531 -9.97 23.57 -16.79
C GLU A 531 -9.56 23.84 -15.33
N ARG A 532 -10.23 24.80 -14.65
CA ARG A 532 -9.98 25.13 -13.23
C ARG A 532 -10.20 23.95 -12.29
N PHE A 533 -11.13 23.06 -12.61
CA PHE A 533 -11.40 21.83 -11.85
C PHE A 533 -10.80 20.58 -12.50
N ARG A 534 -9.98 20.72 -13.55
CA ARG A 534 -9.36 19.63 -14.33
C ARG A 534 -10.38 18.53 -14.68
N ILE A 535 -11.54 18.94 -15.20
CA ILE A 535 -12.58 18.04 -15.67
C ILE A 535 -12.42 17.90 -17.17
N ASN A 536 -11.79 16.80 -17.60
CA ASN A 536 -11.57 16.43 -19.00
C ASN A 536 -12.41 15.23 -19.44
N ASP A 537 -13.00 14.51 -18.48
CA ASP A 537 -13.78 13.31 -18.72
C ASP A 537 -15.11 13.34 -17.95
N THR A 538 -16.00 12.39 -18.25
CA THR A 538 -17.32 12.34 -17.60
C THR A 538 -17.17 12.05 -16.10
N VAL A 539 -17.68 12.96 -15.27
CA VAL A 539 -17.60 12.87 -13.80
C VAL A 539 -18.94 13.18 -13.15
N ILE A 540 -19.11 12.65 -11.93
CA ILE A 540 -20.24 12.97 -11.07
C ILE A 540 -19.73 13.71 -9.84
N ALA A 541 -20.42 14.78 -9.44
CA ALA A 541 -20.09 15.53 -8.23
C ALA A 541 -21.25 15.52 -7.23
N MET A 542 -20.99 14.98 -6.04
CA MET A 542 -21.94 14.97 -4.92
C MET A 542 -21.47 15.97 -3.87
N ASN A 543 -22.25 17.04 -3.63
CA ASN A 543 -21.95 18.10 -2.66
C ASN A 543 -20.50 18.63 -2.77
N GLY A 544 -19.99 18.76 -3.99
CA GLY A 544 -18.63 19.24 -4.24
C GLY A 544 -17.52 18.18 -4.25
N VAL A 545 -17.81 16.91 -3.94
CA VAL A 545 -16.85 15.81 -4.11
C VAL A 545 -16.97 15.26 -5.53
N VAL A 546 -15.91 15.37 -6.33
CA VAL A 546 -15.87 14.93 -7.74
C VAL A 546 -15.36 13.49 -7.80
N LEU A 547 -16.05 12.63 -8.56
CA LEU A 547 -15.70 11.23 -8.80
C LEU A 547 -15.82 10.91 -10.30
N PRO A 548 -14.98 10.00 -10.84
CA PRO A 548 -15.22 9.41 -12.15
C PRO A 548 -16.63 8.83 -12.25
N PHE A 549 -17.28 8.99 -13.41
CA PHE A 549 -18.60 8.39 -13.62
C PHE A 549 -18.47 6.90 -13.95
N GLU A 550 -19.04 6.07 -13.08
CA GLU A 550 -19.17 4.63 -13.30
C GLU A 550 -20.64 4.22 -13.36
N PRO A 551 -21.16 3.77 -14.52
CA PRO A 551 -22.56 3.39 -14.72
C PRO A 551 -23.16 2.51 -13.61
N LYS A 552 -22.39 1.55 -13.12
CA LYS A 552 -22.86 0.54 -12.16
C LYS A 552 -22.62 0.92 -10.69
N ALA A 553 -21.81 1.94 -10.42
CA ALA A 553 -21.34 2.23 -9.06
C ALA A 553 -21.67 3.65 -8.57
N TRP A 554 -22.01 4.59 -9.47
CA TRP A 554 -22.22 5.99 -9.09
C TRP A 554 -23.23 6.18 -7.94
N LYS A 555 -24.34 5.43 -7.93
CA LYS A 555 -25.36 5.47 -6.86
C LYS A 555 -24.80 5.05 -5.50
N ILE A 556 -23.93 4.04 -5.48
CA ILE A 556 -23.30 3.56 -4.24
C ILE A 556 -22.35 4.63 -3.71
N HIS A 557 -21.53 5.21 -4.60
CA HIS A 557 -20.57 6.25 -4.20
C HIS A 557 -21.25 7.52 -3.69
N THR A 558 -22.26 8.03 -4.40
CA THR A 558 -22.99 9.23 -4.00
C THR A 558 -23.78 9.01 -2.71
N SER A 559 -24.38 7.83 -2.51
CA SER A 559 -25.08 7.47 -1.28
C SER A 559 -24.15 7.42 -0.06
N ARG A 560 -22.91 6.89 -0.22
CA ARG A 560 -21.90 6.89 0.85
C ARG A 560 -21.49 8.32 1.24
N ILE A 561 -21.23 9.18 0.25
CA ILE A 561 -20.91 10.60 0.49
C ILE A 561 -22.06 11.28 1.22
N LEU A 562 -23.29 11.09 0.74
CA LEU A 562 -24.48 11.67 1.36
C LEU A 562 -24.65 11.25 2.83
N THR A 563 -24.48 9.96 3.12
CA THR A 563 -24.58 9.43 4.48
C THR A 563 -23.52 10.06 5.39
N ALA A 564 -22.28 10.17 4.91
CA ALA A 564 -21.21 10.84 5.63
C ALA A 564 -21.56 12.33 5.87
N ASP A 565 -22.01 13.04 4.84
CA ASP A 565 -22.37 14.46 4.89
C ASP A 565 -23.47 14.72 5.92
N ILE A 566 -24.51 13.87 5.94
CA ILE A 566 -25.60 13.94 6.91
C ILE A 566 -25.07 13.73 8.33
N ASN A 567 -24.21 12.73 8.56
CA ASN A 567 -23.66 12.44 9.88
C ASN A 567 -22.77 13.59 10.39
N TYR A 568 -21.95 14.16 9.50
CA TYR A 568 -21.12 15.33 9.80
C TYR A 568 -22.00 16.54 10.16
N LEU A 569 -22.97 16.88 9.32
CA LEU A 569 -23.86 18.02 9.55
C LEU A 569 -24.70 17.86 10.82
N LYS A 570 -25.19 16.64 11.12
CA LYS A 570 -25.87 16.36 12.40
C LYS A 570 -24.97 16.58 13.60
N THR A 571 -23.67 16.28 13.49
CA THR A 571 -22.70 16.48 14.56
C THR A 571 -22.40 17.96 14.78
N GLU A 572 -22.12 18.70 13.70
CA GLU A 572 -21.91 20.15 13.74
C GLU A 572 -23.13 20.90 14.29
N LEU A 573 -24.33 20.57 13.82
CA LEU A 573 -25.58 21.20 14.29
C LEU A 573 -25.86 20.92 15.78
N ARG A 574 -25.43 19.77 16.32
CA ARG A 574 -25.54 19.50 17.77
C ARG A 574 -24.52 20.28 18.59
N ALA A 575 -23.35 20.57 18.02
CA ALA A 575 -22.29 21.32 18.69
C ALA A 575 -22.61 22.83 18.75
N ILE A 576 -23.26 23.35 17.72
CA ILE A 576 -23.68 24.75 17.61
C ILE A 576 -25.01 24.94 18.37
N LYS A 577 -25.00 25.68 19.48
CA LYS A 577 -26.25 26.09 20.17
C LYS A 577 -27.09 26.99 19.24
N ASP A 578 -28.42 26.84 19.28
CA ASP A 578 -29.55 27.39 18.47
C ASP A 578 -29.48 28.80 17.81
N GLU A 579 -28.38 29.54 17.84
CA GLU A 579 -28.24 30.92 17.34
C GLU A 579 -27.46 31.07 16.02
N SER A 580 -27.07 30.00 15.32
CA SER A 580 -26.31 30.16 14.07
C SER A 580 -27.18 30.61 12.89
N THR A 581 -26.80 31.71 12.25
CA THR A 581 -27.38 32.20 10.99
C THR A 581 -26.85 31.48 9.74
N LEU A 582 -25.95 30.51 9.90
CA LEU A 582 -25.34 29.77 8.79
C LEU A 582 -26.29 28.71 8.23
N SER A 583 -26.40 28.62 6.91
CA SER A 583 -27.11 27.53 6.23
C SER A 583 -26.34 26.21 6.32
N VAL A 584 -27.04 25.08 6.18
CA VAL A 584 -26.44 23.73 6.16
C VAL A 584 -25.40 23.62 5.05
N ARG A 585 -25.66 24.22 3.88
CA ARG A 585 -24.71 24.28 2.77
C ARG A 585 -23.42 25.02 3.14
N GLN A 586 -23.54 26.18 3.80
CA GLN A 586 -22.37 26.94 4.25
C GLN A 586 -21.53 26.15 5.25
N MET A 587 -22.17 25.39 6.15
CA MET A 587 -21.47 24.49 7.08
C MET A 587 -20.75 23.36 6.32
N LEU A 588 -21.37 22.78 5.29
CA LEU A 588 -20.74 21.73 4.49
C LEU A 588 -19.55 22.25 3.65
N HIS A 589 -19.67 23.45 3.07
CA HIS A 589 -18.67 24.02 2.15
C HIS A 589 -17.71 25.03 2.80
N HIS A 590 -17.68 25.17 4.13
CA HIS A 590 -16.80 26.14 4.79
C HIS A 590 -15.29 25.85 4.56
N ARG A 591 -14.92 24.58 4.35
CA ARG A 591 -13.55 24.10 4.04
C ARG A 591 -13.33 23.77 2.56
N SER A 592 -14.32 23.98 1.72
CA SER A 592 -14.24 23.59 0.31
C SER A 592 -13.27 24.48 -0.48
N LYS A 593 -12.52 23.84 -1.37
CA LYS A 593 -11.55 24.45 -2.29
C LYS A 593 -12.28 25.08 -3.48
N ASN A 594 -11.64 26.03 -4.15
CA ASN A 594 -12.18 26.73 -5.33
C ASN A 594 -11.40 26.46 -6.63
N LEU A 595 -10.37 25.62 -6.58
CA LEU A 595 -9.66 25.08 -7.74
C LEU A 595 -9.16 23.66 -7.44
N LYS A 596 -9.07 22.80 -8.44
CA LYS A 596 -8.47 21.46 -8.32
C LYS A 596 -7.02 21.51 -8.78
N ASN A 597 -6.11 21.06 -7.91
CA ASN A 597 -4.72 20.80 -8.30
C ASN A 597 -4.22 19.55 -7.56
N PRO A 598 -4.28 18.36 -8.18
CA PRO A 598 -3.95 17.08 -7.54
C PRO A 598 -2.49 16.96 -7.08
N VAL A 599 -1.56 17.69 -7.72
CA VAL A 599 -0.13 17.65 -7.37
C VAL A 599 0.09 18.26 -5.98
N TYR A 600 -0.54 19.40 -5.71
CA TYR A 600 -0.38 20.11 -4.42
C TYR A 600 -1.49 19.85 -3.42
N LEU A 601 -2.64 19.40 -3.91
CA LEU A 601 -3.87 19.19 -3.17
C LEU A 601 -4.49 17.87 -3.68
N PRO A 602 -3.82 16.72 -3.46
CA PRO A 602 -4.35 15.43 -3.88
C PRO A 602 -5.68 15.15 -3.18
N ASN A 603 -6.48 14.28 -3.79
CA ASN A 603 -7.82 14.00 -3.30
C ASN A 603 -7.83 13.28 -1.97
N ARG A 604 -6.76 12.53 -1.64
CA ARG A 604 -6.60 11.77 -0.40
C ARG A 604 -5.39 12.26 0.37
N MET A 605 -5.48 12.22 1.69
CA MET A 605 -4.35 12.62 2.54
C MET A 605 -3.18 11.64 2.46
N MET A 606 -3.45 10.35 2.23
CA MET A 606 -2.42 9.32 2.09
C MET A 606 -1.54 9.51 0.85
N ASP A 607 -2.00 10.29 -0.13
CA ASP A 607 -1.23 10.59 -1.35
C ASP A 607 -0.27 11.79 -1.15
N GLU A 608 -0.38 12.52 -0.01
CA GLU A 608 0.47 13.68 0.30
C GLU A 608 1.81 13.24 0.90
N THR A 609 2.91 13.87 0.48
CA THR A 609 4.23 13.64 1.07
C THR A 609 4.40 14.39 2.39
N PHE A 610 4.71 13.66 3.47
CA PHE A 610 5.06 14.24 4.78
C PHE A 610 6.43 13.76 5.27
N THR A 611 7.11 14.64 6.01
CA THR A 611 8.41 14.37 6.64
C THR A 611 8.47 14.91 8.06
N ARG A 612 9.23 14.22 8.92
CA ARG A 612 9.76 14.74 10.18
C ARG A 612 10.74 15.88 9.89
N MET A 613 11.02 16.71 10.90
CA MET A 613 11.84 17.90 10.73
C MET A 613 12.84 18.10 11.88
N ASN A 614 14.04 18.57 11.53
CA ASN A 614 15.06 19.00 12.48
C ASN A 614 15.56 20.42 12.15
N ASN A 615 14.87 21.46 12.65
CA ASN A 615 15.19 22.85 12.32
C ASN A 615 16.54 23.32 12.89
N VAL A 616 17.15 22.56 13.81
CA VAL A 616 18.45 22.91 14.40
C VAL A 616 19.54 22.96 13.31
N VAL A 617 19.50 22.03 12.36
CA VAL A 617 20.52 21.89 11.29
C VAL A 617 20.51 23.10 10.35
N LEU A 618 19.37 23.79 10.19
CA LEU A 618 19.28 25.00 9.35
C LEU A 618 20.19 26.15 9.81
N LYS A 619 20.68 26.12 11.06
CA LYS A 619 21.68 27.09 11.54
C LYS A 619 23.00 27.02 10.78
N GLU A 620 23.32 25.89 10.15
CA GLU A 620 24.53 25.72 9.33
C GLU A 620 24.45 26.54 8.03
N LEU A 621 23.23 26.81 7.54
CA LEU A 621 22.99 27.54 6.28
C LEU A 621 22.92 29.07 6.45
N THR A 622 23.50 29.65 7.51
CA THR A 622 23.33 31.05 7.94
C THR A 622 23.14 32.09 6.82
N ASN A 623 24.10 32.23 5.90
CA ASN A 623 24.07 33.26 4.85
C ASN A 623 23.01 33.01 3.75
N ARG A 624 22.34 31.86 3.77
CA ARG A 624 21.38 31.38 2.78
C ARG A 624 19.95 31.29 3.31
N VAL A 625 19.74 31.46 4.62
CA VAL A 625 18.40 31.42 5.22
C VAL A 625 17.93 32.82 5.58
N ILE A 626 16.67 33.11 5.29
CA ILE A 626 15.99 34.29 5.82
C ILE A 626 14.57 33.94 6.25
N SER A 627 14.09 34.58 7.31
CA SER A 627 12.70 34.43 7.75
C SER A 627 12.02 35.79 7.88
N TYR A 628 10.73 35.83 7.55
CA TYR A 628 9.86 36.99 7.68
C TYR A 628 8.53 36.54 8.27
N PHE A 629 8.04 37.27 9.26
CA PHE A 629 6.67 37.21 9.72
C PHE A 629 6.21 38.64 10.02
N ASN A 630 4.92 38.90 9.92
CA ASN A 630 4.39 40.23 10.20
C ASN A 630 4.41 40.50 11.71
N PRO A 631 5.21 41.48 12.20
CA PRO A 631 5.32 41.75 13.64
C PRO A 631 4.03 42.30 14.26
N ASN A 632 3.09 42.77 13.44
CA ASN A 632 1.79 43.27 13.91
C ASN A 632 0.74 42.14 14.06
N GLN A 633 1.09 40.89 13.74
CA GLN A 633 0.22 39.73 13.85
C GLN A 633 0.61 38.84 15.04
N LYS A 634 -0.26 37.88 15.37
CA LYS A 634 0.04 36.84 16.36
C LYS A 634 1.25 36.00 15.94
N ILE A 635 1.90 35.38 16.92
CA ILE A 635 3.04 34.47 16.72
C ILE A 635 2.70 33.43 15.65
N PRO A 636 3.59 33.17 14.68
CA PRO A 636 3.30 32.24 13.61
C PRO A 636 3.18 30.81 14.17
N ILE A 637 2.12 30.12 13.77
CA ILE A 637 1.89 28.70 14.03
C ILE A 637 2.15 27.85 12.78
N HIS A 638 2.16 28.50 11.62
CA HIS A 638 2.54 27.91 10.34
C HIS A 638 3.81 28.55 9.84
N THR A 639 4.76 27.72 9.42
CA THR A 639 5.95 28.16 8.71
C THR A 639 5.91 27.59 7.30
N VAL A 640 5.90 28.47 6.30
CA VAL A 640 6.10 28.10 4.90
C VAL A 640 7.57 28.28 4.58
N THR A 641 8.28 27.18 4.38
CA THR A 641 9.68 27.21 3.96
C THR A 641 9.76 26.97 2.45
N LEU A 642 10.29 27.92 1.67
CA LEU A 642 10.55 27.76 0.24
C LEU A 642 12.06 27.59 0.01
N VAL A 643 12.44 26.53 -0.67
CA VAL A 643 13.83 26.19 -1.01
C VAL A 643 13.99 26.31 -2.53
N ASP A 644 14.72 27.33 -2.97
CA ASP A 644 14.80 27.67 -4.39
C ASP A 644 16.05 28.52 -4.71
N ASP A 645 16.38 28.63 -5.99
CA ASP A 645 17.30 29.63 -6.50
C ASP A 645 16.57 30.97 -6.64
N PHE A 646 16.62 31.77 -5.57
CA PHE A 646 16.10 33.14 -5.57
C PHE A 646 16.80 34.12 -6.52
N ASN A 647 17.83 33.70 -7.26
CA ASN A 647 18.32 34.46 -8.41
C ASN A 647 17.45 34.26 -9.66
N SER A 648 16.50 33.30 -9.68
CA SER A 648 15.64 32.99 -10.83
C SER A 648 14.34 33.81 -10.84
N GLU A 649 13.78 34.06 -12.03
CA GLU A 649 12.49 34.75 -12.18
C GLU A 649 11.31 33.89 -11.66
N SER A 650 11.36 32.57 -11.86
CA SER A 650 10.36 31.62 -11.36
C SER A 650 10.23 31.69 -9.84
N ALA A 651 11.34 31.62 -9.09
CA ALA A 651 11.33 31.71 -7.63
C ALA A 651 10.72 33.04 -7.14
N LEU A 652 11.05 34.15 -7.81
CA LEU A 652 10.46 35.46 -7.50
C LEU A 652 8.96 35.52 -7.78
N GLY A 653 8.48 34.83 -8.83
CA GLY A 653 7.06 34.66 -9.13
C GLY A 653 6.31 33.97 -7.99
N LYS A 654 6.83 32.84 -7.50
CA LYS A 654 6.29 32.10 -6.36
C LYS A 654 6.21 32.95 -5.09
N ILE A 655 7.28 33.68 -4.75
CA ILE A 655 7.30 34.55 -3.56
C ILE A 655 6.30 35.70 -3.68
N LYS A 656 6.19 36.33 -4.87
CA LYS A 656 5.19 37.38 -5.10
C LYS A 656 3.77 36.88 -4.87
N ALA A 657 3.47 35.65 -5.32
CA ALA A 657 2.18 35.03 -5.09
C ALA A 657 1.95 34.71 -3.60
N LEU A 658 2.98 34.16 -2.94
CA LEU A 658 2.96 33.82 -1.51
C LEU A 658 2.73 35.06 -0.63
N LEU A 659 3.47 36.16 -0.85
CA LEU A 659 3.34 37.39 -0.06
C LEU A 659 2.01 38.14 -0.27
N LYS A 660 1.26 37.85 -1.35
CA LYS A 660 -0.10 38.39 -1.55
C LYS A 660 -1.13 37.73 -0.64
N ASN A 661 -0.82 36.57 -0.05
CA ASN A 661 -1.69 35.91 0.91
C ASN A 661 -1.59 36.58 2.29
N THR A 662 -2.72 37.04 2.83
CA THR A 662 -2.80 37.84 4.06
C THR A 662 -3.24 37.04 5.29
N HIS A 663 -2.95 35.74 5.32
CA HIS A 663 -3.31 34.89 6.46
C HIS A 663 -2.59 35.33 7.75
N ASN A 664 -3.33 35.33 8.86
CA ASN A 664 -2.77 35.61 10.18
C ASN A 664 -1.95 34.41 10.66
N SER A 665 -0.90 34.66 11.44
CA SER A 665 -0.08 33.62 12.08
C SER A 665 0.66 32.68 11.10
N VAL A 666 1.00 33.17 9.91
CA VAL A 666 1.88 32.49 8.95
C VAL A 666 3.23 33.20 8.89
N GLY A 667 4.30 32.45 9.11
CA GLY A 667 5.68 32.86 8.91
C GLY A 667 6.23 32.28 7.60
N PHE A 668 7.16 33.00 6.99
CA PHE A 668 7.82 32.60 5.76
C PHE A 668 9.31 32.41 6.02
N ARG A 669 9.88 31.30 5.56
CA ARG A 669 11.30 31.00 5.58
C ARG A 669 11.76 30.74 4.14
N LEU A 670 12.86 31.33 3.73
CA LEU A 670 13.44 31.14 2.41
C LEU A 670 14.85 30.55 2.57
N ILE A 671 15.17 29.51 1.81
CA ILE A 671 16.50 28.87 1.77
C ILE A 671 17.06 28.97 0.36
N HIS A 672 18.13 29.73 0.20
CA HIS A 672 18.76 30.00 -1.09
C HIS A 672 19.79 28.94 -1.46
N VAL A 673 19.48 28.17 -2.51
CA VAL A 673 20.37 27.12 -3.03
C VAL A 673 21.32 27.59 -4.14
N GLY A 674 21.02 28.73 -4.77
CA GLY A 674 21.81 29.27 -5.88
C GLY A 674 23.14 29.91 -5.45
N GLU A 675 23.82 30.54 -6.39
CA GLU A 675 25.05 31.30 -6.09
C GLU A 675 24.73 32.50 -5.19
N VAL A 676 25.52 32.67 -4.12
CA VAL A 676 25.39 33.82 -3.20
C VAL A 676 25.87 35.08 -3.92
N THR A 677 24.94 35.77 -4.58
CA THR A 677 25.21 37.01 -5.32
C THR A 677 24.98 38.25 -4.46
N ASN A 678 25.44 39.42 -4.95
CA ASN A 678 25.05 40.71 -4.36
C ASN A 678 23.53 40.92 -4.39
N PHE A 679 22.85 40.37 -5.42
CA PHE A 679 21.40 40.39 -5.52
C PHE A 679 20.75 39.65 -4.34
N TRP A 680 21.23 38.45 -3.99
CA TRP A 680 20.74 37.72 -2.81
C TRP A 680 20.92 38.51 -1.52
N ASN A 681 22.06 39.17 -1.33
CA ASN A 681 22.30 40.00 -0.14
C ASN A 681 21.34 41.19 -0.04
N GLU A 682 21.05 41.86 -1.15
CA GLU A 682 20.04 42.93 -1.18
C GLU A 682 18.62 42.38 -1.01
N PHE A 683 18.33 41.23 -1.62
CA PHE A 683 17.07 40.53 -1.47
C PHE A 683 16.77 40.21 -0.02
N LYS A 684 17.75 39.64 0.72
CA LYS A 684 17.62 39.38 2.16
C LYS A 684 17.23 40.65 2.93
N LEU A 685 17.93 41.77 2.70
CA LEU A 685 17.66 43.03 3.39
C LEU A 685 16.26 43.59 3.11
N LYS A 686 15.71 43.37 1.91
CA LYS A 686 14.35 43.80 1.57
C LYS A 686 13.29 42.84 2.11
N PHE A 687 13.53 41.53 1.98
CA PHE A 687 12.58 40.49 2.36
C PHE A 687 12.36 40.45 3.88
N SER A 688 13.35 40.82 4.69
CA SER A 688 13.17 40.99 6.15
C SER A 688 12.11 42.03 6.52
N THR A 689 11.70 42.89 5.56
CA THR A 689 10.62 43.88 5.73
C THR A 689 9.31 43.48 5.03
N GLY A 690 9.23 42.25 4.51
CA GLY A 690 8.07 41.76 3.74
C GLY A 690 7.99 42.29 2.31
N LYS A 691 9.10 42.79 1.75
CA LYS A 691 9.17 43.39 0.41
C LYS A 691 10.15 42.65 -0.48
N ILE A 692 9.89 42.65 -1.79
CA ILE A 692 10.78 42.08 -2.81
C ILE A 692 11.54 43.24 -3.51
N PRO A 693 12.83 43.10 -3.83
CA PRO A 693 13.57 44.09 -4.62
C PRO A 693 12.95 44.32 -6.02
N VAL A 694 13.05 45.55 -6.55
CA VAL A 694 12.57 45.92 -7.90
C VAL A 694 13.68 45.71 -8.98
N ILE A 695 14.78 45.07 -8.60
CA ILE A 695 15.96 44.89 -9.46
C ILE A 695 15.74 43.67 -10.36
N LYS A 696 16.18 43.75 -11.63
CA LYS A 696 16.17 42.61 -12.56
C LYS A 696 17.07 41.51 -12.03
N SER A 697 16.52 40.30 -11.93
CA SER A 697 17.31 39.13 -11.53
C SER A 697 18.42 38.85 -12.55
N PRO A 698 19.56 38.29 -12.12
CA PRO A 698 20.66 37.96 -13.02
C PRO A 698 20.37 36.81 -14.01
N ASN A 699 19.21 36.13 -13.91
CA ASN A 699 18.76 35.04 -14.79
C ASN A 699 19.79 33.91 -15.02
N THR A 700 20.63 33.65 -14.01
CA THR A 700 21.53 32.50 -13.99
C THR A 700 20.82 31.32 -13.34
N SER A 701 20.02 30.57 -14.10
CA SER A 701 19.58 29.24 -13.67
C SER A 701 20.79 28.31 -13.70
N LYS A 702 21.21 27.80 -12.54
CA LYS A 702 22.11 26.65 -12.45
C LYS A 702 21.39 25.51 -11.73
N VAL A 703 21.71 24.29 -12.13
CA VAL A 703 21.30 23.06 -11.43
C VAL A 703 21.76 23.14 -9.97
N PHE A 704 20.92 22.65 -9.05
CA PHE A 704 21.19 22.58 -7.62
C PHE A 704 22.44 21.71 -7.36
N ASP A 705 23.62 22.31 -7.37
CA ASP A 705 24.88 21.56 -7.36
C ASP A 705 25.86 22.09 -6.32
N SER A 706 25.42 22.12 -5.06
CA SER A 706 26.32 22.19 -3.92
C SER A 706 25.95 21.09 -2.93
N SER A 707 26.73 20.02 -2.91
CA SER A 707 26.59 18.84 -2.06
C SER A 707 26.51 19.16 -0.57
N GLN A 708 27.15 20.23 -0.09
CA GLN A 708 27.01 20.71 1.30
C GLN A 708 25.58 21.16 1.66
N ILE A 709 24.87 21.84 0.76
CA ILE A 709 23.49 22.24 1.03
C ILE A 709 22.60 21.01 1.08
N MET A 710 22.84 20.05 0.18
CA MET A 710 22.05 18.83 0.10
C MET A 710 22.17 17.97 1.37
N SER A 711 23.37 17.79 1.91
CA SER A 711 23.54 17.04 3.17
C SER A 711 22.81 17.69 4.34
N THR A 712 22.81 19.03 4.42
CA THR A 712 22.05 19.76 5.44
C THR A 712 20.54 19.65 5.21
N LEU A 713 20.07 19.70 3.94
CA LEU A 713 18.65 19.53 3.62
C LEU A 713 18.15 18.11 3.94
N GLN A 714 18.93 17.07 3.64
CA GLN A 714 18.63 15.68 3.99
C GLN A 714 18.55 15.50 5.51
N SER A 715 19.47 16.14 6.25
CA SER A 715 19.46 16.10 7.72
C SER A 715 18.30 16.91 8.32
N TRP A 716 17.80 17.92 7.60
CA TRP A 716 16.62 18.69 8.00
C TRP A 716 15.32 17.92 7.74
N LEU A 717 15.23 17.22 6.60
CA LEU A 717 14.06 16.49 6.10
C LEU A 717 14.40 15.00 5.89
N PRO A 718 14.57 14.22 6.96
CA PRO A 718 15.12 12.86 6.90
C PRO A 718 14.27 11.85 6.13
N ASP A 719 12.97 12.10 5.95
CA ASP A 719 12.06 11.17 5.29
C ASP A 719 11.91 11.45 3.77
N ILE A 720 12.59 12.47 3.24
CA ILE A 720 12.55 12.85 1.82
C ILE A 720 13.81 12.34 1.12
N SER A 721 13.69 11.80 -0.09
CA SER A 721 14.85 11.31 -0.86
C SER A 721 15.70 12.45 -1.44
N MET A 722 16.95 12.14 -1.77
CA MET A 722 17.85 13.12 -2.37
C MET A 722 17.39 13.56 -3.75
N SER A 723 16.75 12.69 -4.54
CA SER A 723 16.21 13.05 -5.85
C SER A 723 15.13 14.13 -5.73
N ALA A 724 14.26 14.03 -4.72
CA ALA A 724 13.23 15.02 -4.46
C ALA A 724 13.82 16.35 -3.97
N LEU A 725 14.85 16.32 -3.12
CA LEU A 725 15.49 17.53 -2.58
C LEU A 725 16.32 18.31 -3.62
N ARG A 726 16.71 17.67 -4.74
CA ARG A 726 17.46 18.30 -5.84
C ARG A 726 16.62 19.26 -6.69
N ASN A 727 15.29 19.20 -6.58
CA ASN A 727 14.38 20.09 -7.29
C ASN A 727 13.89 21.21 -6.37
N PRO A 728 13.47 22.39 -6.88
CA PRO A 728 12.85 23.42 -6.04
C PRO A 728 11.67 22.86 -5.25
N PHE A 729 11.55 23.16 -3.97
CA PHE A 729 10.48 22.60 -3.13
C PHE A 729 10.00 23.57 -2.04
N ALA A 730 8.83 23.29 -1.48
CA ALA A 730 8.30 23.98 -0.33
C ALA A 730 7.92 22.99 0.78
N VAL A 731 8.10 23.42 2.03
CA VAL A 731 7.71 22.68 3.23
C VAL A 731 6.77 23.51 4.08
N ILE A 732 5.64 22.92 4.49
CA ILE A 732 4.64 23.57 5.35
C ILE A 732 4.37 22.68 6.55
N ASN A 733 4.98 22.99 7.70
CA ASN A 733 4.87 22.19 8.93
C ASN A 733 5.00 20.67 8.69
N GLY A 734 5.97 20.25 7.87
CA GLY A 734 6.23 18.85 7.52
C GLY A 734 5.62 18.37 6.20
N LYS A 735 4.64 19.09 5.61
CA LYS A 735 4.16 18.78 4.25
C LYS A 735 5.21 19.16 3.23
N PHE A 736 5.69 18.21 2.44
CA PHE A 736 6.68 18.44 1.39
C PHE A 736 5.98 18.46 0.00
N ILE A 737 6.38 19.40 -0.85
CA ILE A 737 5.92 19.50 -2.24
C ILE A 737 7.06 20.01 -3.13
N ASN A 738 7.36 19.32 -4.23
CA ASN A 738 8.19 19.91 -5.27
C ASN A 738 7.42 21.03 -5.96
N THR A 739 8.10 22.13 -6.28
CA THR A 739 7.47 23.36 -6.75
C THR A 739 7.82 23.65 -8.20
N ASN A 740 6.80 24.04 -8.95
CA ASN A 740 6.88 24.50 -10.33
C ASN A 740 6.19 25.87 -10.47
N ASP A 741 5.95 26.30 -11.71
CA ASP A 741 5.37 27.63 -11.98
C ASP A 741 3.87 27.74 -11.66
N ASP A 742 3.17 26.63 -11.38
CA ASP A 742 1.77 26.66 -10.91
C ASP A 742 1.61 27.51 -9.64
N LEU A 743 2.63 27.52 -8.77
CA LEU A 743 2.65 28.30 -7.53
C LEU A 743 2.89 29.81 -7.75
N HIS A 744 2.86 30.29 -8.99
CA HIS A 744 2.67 31.72 -9.28
C HIS A 744 1.21 32.14 -9.03
N ASN A 745 0.29 31.19 -8.87
CA ASN A 745 -1.11 31.42 -8.55
C ASN A 745 -1.33 31.68 -7.04
N VAL A 746 -1.92 32.84 -6.71
CA VAL A 746 -2.21 33.26 -5.33
C VAL A 746 -3.27 32.38 -4.68
N GLU A 747 -4.29 31.96 -5.44
CA GLU A 747 -5.40 31.14 -4.97
C GLU A 747 -4.97 29.71 -4.65
N LEU A 748 -4.02 29.18 -5.42
CA LEU A 748 -3.43 27.87 -5.13
C LEU A 748 -2.69 27.89 -3.79
N TRP A 749 -1.87 28.92 -3.53
CA TRP A 749 -1.25 29.11 -2.21
C TRP A 749 -2.29 29.23 -1.10
N HIS A 750 -3.36 30.00 -1.30
CA HIS A 750 -4.45 30.10 -0.32
C HIS A 750 -5.03 28.72 0.03
N ASN A 751 -5.37 27.91 -0.97
CA ASN A 751 -5.94 26.59 -0.75
C ASN A 751 -4.97 25.63 -0.06
N ILE A 752 -3.68 25.67 -0.42
CA ILE A 752 -2.65 24.89 0.27
C ILE A 752 -2.58 25.28 1.76
N LEU A 753 -2.45 26.58 2.05
CA LEU A 753 -2.33 27.05 3.43
C LEU A 753 -3.57 26.71 4.26
N VAL A 754 -4.77 26.93 3.73
CA VAL A 754 -6.02 26.60 4.42
C VAL A 754 -6.12 25.09 4.66
N HIS A 755 -5.80 24.27 3.65
CA HIS A 755 -5.89 22.81 3.75
C HIS A 755 -4.93 22.23 4.81
N HIS A 756 -3.71 22.75 4.94
CA HIS A 756 -2.79 22.31 6.01
C HIS A 756 -3.08 22.93 7.36
N SER A 757 -3.76 24.07 7.41
CA SER A 757 -3.97 24.80 8.66
C SER A 757 -4.75 24.01 9.71
N SER A 758 -5.79 23.28 9.29
CA SER A 758 -6.63 22.49 10.19
C SER A 758 -5.82 21.50 11.02
N ARG A 759 -4.83 20.83 10.41
CA ARG A 759 -4.04 19.78 11.06
C ARG A 759 -3.16 20.32 12.18
N THR A 760 -2.52 21.48 11.95
CA THR A 760 -1.76 22.16 13.02
C THR A 760 -2.70 22.61 14.14
N LEU A 761 -3.89 23.11 13.80
CA LEU A 761 -4.88 23.51 14.79
C LEU A 761 -5.36 22.31 15.62
N ASP A 762 -5.50 21.12 15.04
CA ASP A 762 -5.88 19.90 15.76
C ASP A 762 -4.79 19.46 16.77
N VAL A 763 -3.52 19.54 16.38
CA VAL A 763 -2.38 19.31 17.28
C VAL A 763 -2.39 20.31 18.44
N LEU A 764 -2.54 21.60 18.14
CA LEU A 764 -2.58 22.66 19.15
C LEU A 764 -3.81 22.54 20.07
N ASN A 765 -4.97 22.19 19.53
CA ASN A 765 -6.19 21.95 20.30
C ASN A 765 -6.01 20.77 21.26
N THR A 766 -5.33 19.71 20.82
CA THR A 766 -4.99 18.56 21.68
C THR A 766 -4.07 18.99 22.82
N LEU A 767 -3.00 19.75 22.52
CA LEU A 767 -2.10 20.28 23.55
C LEU A 767 -2.82 21.19 24.55
N TYR A 768 -3.79 21.98 24.07
CA TYR A 768 -4.62 22.81 24.91
C TYR A 768 -5.54 21.96 25.81
N GLN A 769 -6.18 20.92 25.28
CA GLN A 769 -7.07 20.02 26.02
C GLN A 769 -6.35 19.26 27.14
N ILE A 770 -5.10 18.82 26.92
CA ILE A 770 -4.29 18.17 27.95
C ILE A 770 -3.62 19.15 28.92
N GLY A 771 -3.77 20.46 28.69
CA GLY A 771 -3.22 21.52 29.55
C GLY A 771 -1.73 21.81 29.37
N ALA A 772 -1.11 21.28 28.31
CA ALA A 772 0.31 21.48 27.99
C ALA A 772 0.61 22.89 27.42
N ILE A 773 -0.40 23.55 26.85
CA ILE A 773 -0.31 24.92 26.35
C ILE A 773 -1.34 25.81 27.03
N ARG A 774 -0.92 27.01 27.43
CA ARG A 774 -1.79 28.16 27.76
C ARG A 774 -1.67 29.20 26.64
N GLU A 775 -2.55 30.21 26.61
CA GLU A 775 -2.69 31.18 25.49
C GLU A 775 -1.37 31.75 24.91
N ASP A 776 -0.27 31.78 25.68
CA ASP A 776 1.06 32.20 25.24
C ASP A 776 1.90 31.07 24.60
N LEU A 777 1.85 30.96 23.26
CA LEU A 777 2.71 30.09 22.47
C LEU A 777 4.15 30.62 22.43
N LYS A 778 5.14 29.84 22.87
CA LYS A 778 6.53 30.33 23.04
C LYS A 778 7.49 30.07 21.86
N SER A 779 7.26 29.05 21.02
CA SER A 779 8.20 28.70 19.94
C SER A 779 7.51 28.21 18.66
N PRO A 780 7.50 29.01 17.57
CA PRO A 780 7.03 28.58 16.25
C PRO A 780 7.74 27.32 15.72
N SER A 781 9.06 27.22 15.94
CA SER A 781 9.86 26.07 15.49
C SER A 781 9.44 24.76 16.18
N ALA A 782 9.11 24.83 17.48
CA ALA A 782 8.66 23.64 18.21
C ALA A 782 7.27 23.18 17.74
N ILE A 783 6.39 24.12 17.40
CA ILE A 783 5.07 23.81 16.82
C ILE A 783 5.24 23.17 15.44
N GLU A 784 6.12 23.74 14.60
CA GLU A 784 6.46 23.22 13.26
C GLU A 784 6.94 21.76 13.34
N GLU A 785 7.95 21.48 14.17
CA GLU A 785 8.53 20.13 14.31
C GLU A 785 7.56 19.13 14.95
N LEU A 786 6.81 19.51 15.99
CA LEU A 786 5.82 18.63 16.61
C LEU A 786 4.69 18.32 15.63
N THR A 787 4.18 19.32 14.91
CA THR A 787 3.13 19.11 13.92
C THR A 787 3.59 18.16 12.82
N ALA A 788 4.80 18.36 12.30
CA ALA A 788 5.40 17.48 11.30
C ALA A 788 5.49 16.02 11.81
N ALA A 789 5.99 15.83 13.04
CA ALA A 789 6.11 14.51 13.65
C ALA A 789 4.74 13.83 13.86
N VAL A 790 3.73 14.55 14.37
CA VAL A 790 2.38 14.01 14.61
C VAL A 790 1.70 13.64 13.29
N ILE A 791 1.77 14.51 12.28
CA ILE A 791 1.15 14.24 10.97
C ILE A 791 1.78 13.00 10.34
N LYS A 792 3.12 12.88 10.31
CA LYS A 792 3.80 11.67 9.81
C LYS A 792 3.40 10.42 10.61
N TYR A 793 3.33 10.51 11.94
CA TYR A 793 3.00 9.38 12.81
C TYR A 793 1.56 8.84 12.60
N VAL A 794 0.61 9.73 12.31
CA VAL A 794 -0.81 9.35 12.20
C VAL A 794 -1.22 9.07 10.76
N HIS A 795 -0.82 9.89 9.79
CA HIS A 795 -1.25 9.73 8.39
C HIS A 795 -0.44 8.69 7.62
N HIS A 796 0.87 8.61 7.85
CA HIS A 796 1.75 7.59 7.23
C HIS A 796 2.00 6.41 8.18
N GLY A 797 1.12 6.23 9.18
CA GLY A 797 1.18 5.09 10.09
C GLY A 797 1.13 3.77 9.33
N SER A 798 0.23 3.65 8.35
CA SER A 798 0.06 2.48 7.48
C SER A 798 1.09 2.40 6.35
N LEU A 799 1.68 3.51 5.90
CA LEU A 799 2.72 3.57 4.87
C LEU A 799 4.12 3.45 5.51
N PHE A 800 4.58 2.22 5.77
CA PHE A 800 5.84 1.99 6.49
C PHE A 800 7.07 1.81 5.60
N LEU A 801 6.87 1.38 4.34
CA LEU A 801 7.95 1.21 3.35
C LEU A 801 8.30 2.50 2.61
N ASP A 802 7.41 3.50 2.65
CA ASP A 802 7.51 4.74 1.85
C ASP A 802 7.74 4.47 0.33
N ASN A 803 7.24 3.33 -0.20
CA ASN A 803 7.42 2.86 -1.59
C ASN A 803 6.19 3.11 -2.51
N GLY A 804 5.18 3.83 -2.03
CA GLY A 804 4.01 4.24 -2.81
C GLY A 804 2.67 3.70 -2.26
N ILE A 805 1.69 3.60 -3.16
CA ILE A 805 0.32 3.20 -2.83
C ILE A 805 0.23 1.67 -2.72
N PRO A 806 -0.13 1.13 -1.56
CA PRO A 806 -0.33 -0.31 -1.39
C PRO A 806 -1.66 -0.75 -2.01
N TYR A 807 -1.59 -1.62 -3.02
CA TYR A 807 -2.76 -2.21 -3.67
C TYR A 807 -3.07 -3.59 -3.08
N THR A 808 -3.98 -3.63 -2.11
CA THR A 808 -4.35 -4.84 -1.37
C THR A 808 -5.86 -5.01 -1.26
N THR A 809 -6.36 -6.24 -1.08
CA THR A 809 -7.79 -6.46 -0.79
C THR A 809 -8.23 -5.97 0.59
N GLU A 810 -7.27 -5.73 1.49
CA GLU A 810 -7.51 -5.33 2.87
C GLU A 810 -7.50 -3.81 3.04
N SER A 811 -8.55 -3.26 3.66
CA SER A 811 -8.52 -1.88 4.15
C SER A 811 -7.81 -1.81 5.50
N SER A 812 -6.94 -0.82 5.70
CA SER A 812 -6.44 -0.49 7.04
C SER A 812 -7.35 0.53 7.68
N MET A 813 -7.73 0.32 8.94
CA MET A 813 -8.31 1.40 9.73
C MET A 813 -7.24 2.45 10.07
N PRO A 814 -7.64 3.72 10.23
CA PRO A 814 -6.74 4.70 10.82
C PRO A 814 -6.42 4.36 12.28
N ARG A 815 -5.37 4.97 12.83
CA ARG A 815 -4.95 4.73 14.21
C ARG A 815 -6.08 4.99 15.22
N VAL A 816 -6.40 3.99 16.03
CA VAL A 816 -7.48 4.03 17.03
C VAL A 816 -6.93 3.84 18.45
N SER A 817 -7.58 4.48 19.43
CA SER A 817 -7.32 4.20 20.84
C SER A 817 -8.07 2.93 21.27
N LEU A 818 -7.34 1.93 21.75
CA LEU A 818 -7.90 0.68 22.29
C LEU A 818 -8.13 0.71 23.80
N SER A 819 -7.98 1.88 24.44
CA SER A 819 -8.07 2.04 25.90
C SER A 819 -9.40 1.58 26.51
N GLU A 820 -10.49 1.55 25.74
CA GLU A 820 -11.78 1.03 26.22
C GLU A 820 -11.76 -0.49 26.48
N LEU A 821 -10.83 -1.22 25.87
CA LEU A 821 -10.67 -2.68 25.97
C LEU A 821 -9.70 -3.11 27.08
N GLU A 822 -9.06 -2.18 27.79
CA GLU A 822 -8.04 -2.45 28.82
C GLU A 822 -8.52 -3.50 29.86
N LYS A 823 -9.79 -3.44 30.26
CA LYS A 823 -10.36 -4.38 31.26
C LYS A 823 -10.46 -5.82 30.78
N GLN A 824 -10.42 -6.06 29.47
CA GLN A 824 -10.49 -7.37 28.83
C GLN A 824 -9.11 -7.80 28.29
N THR A 825 -8.08 -7.00 28.48
CA THR A 825 -6.76 -7.21 27.89
C THR A 825 -5.87 -8.04 28.80
N ILE A 826 -5.20 -9.03 28.22
CA ILE A 826 -4.13 -9.82 28.83
C ILE A 826 -2.82 -9.16 28.41
N THR A 827 -1.98 -8.75 29.36
CA THR A 827 -0.84 -7.87 29.08
C THR A 827 0.43 -8.40 29.69
N LYS A 828 1.54 -8.37 28.94
CA LYS A 828 2.88 -8.55 29.48
C LYS A 828 3.26 -7.31 30.30
N PRO A 829 3.48 -7.40 31.62
CA PRO A 829 3.78 -6.23 32.43
C PRO A 829 5.14 -5.65 32.02
N LEU A 830 5.17 -4.36 31.71
CA LEU A 830 6.39 -3.64 31.33
C LEU A 830 6.38 -2.26 32.00
N ASN A 831 7.52 -1.85 32.56
CA ASN A 831 7.62 -0.57 33.28
C ASN A 831 7.62 0.64 32.33
N GLN A 832 8.24 0.49 31.16
CA GLN A 832 8.29 1.50 30.10
C GLN A 832 8.23 0.78 28.75
N SER A 833 7.31 1.20 27.88
CA SER A 833 7.15 0.63 26.54
C SER A 833 7.23 1.75 25.51
N ALA A 834 8.08 1.58 24.50
CA ALA A 834 8.10 2.47 23.33
C ALA A 834 7.10 2.01 22.27
N VAL A 835 6.82 0.70 22.22
CA VAL A 835 5.93 0.09 21.24
C VAL A 835 4.97 -0.86 21.96
N THR A 836 3.68 -0.76 21.64
CA THR A 836 2.64 -1.68 22.09
C THR A 836 2.13 -2.47 20.89
N VAL A 837 2.21 -3.79 20.96
CA VAL A 837 1.65 -4.72 19.98
C VAL A 837 0.39 -5.35 20.59
N THR A 838 -0.77 -4.94 20.09
CA THR A 838 -2.06 -5.44 20.57
C THR A 838 -2.66 -6.40 19.53
N LEU A 839 -2.95 -7.63 19.97
CA LEU A 839 -3.56 -8.68 19.17
C LEU A 839 -5.03 -8.83 19.56
N LEU A 840 -5.94 -8.55 18.62
CA LEU A 840 -7.36 -8.88 18.75
C LEU A 840 -7.60 -10.18 18.01
N LEU A 841 -7.81 -11.27 18.74
CA LEU A 841 -7.78 -12.63 18.20
C LEU A 841 -9.06 -13.38 18.52
N ASP A 842 -9.64 -14.02 17.51
CA ASP A 842 -10.57 -15.12 17.72
C ASP A 842 -9.72 -16.39 17.96
N PRO A 843 -9.86 -17.07 19.12
CA PRO A 843 -8.97 -18.19 19.47
C PRO A 843 -9.03 -19.39 18.53
N VAL A 844 -10.11 -19.54 17.77
CA VAL A 844 -10.28 -20.68 16.84
C VAL A 844 -10.16 -20.27 15.38
N GLU A 845 -9.83 -19.02 15.08
CA GLU A 845 -9.63 -18.55 13.70
C GLU A 845 -8.26 -18.95 13.14
N GLU A 846 -8.18 -19.29 11.85
CA GLU A 846 -6.94 -19.70 11.19
C GLU A 846 -5.84 -18.63 11.18
N ARG A 847 -6.21 -17.35 11.03
CA ARG A 847 -5.27 -16.21 11.06
C ARG A 847 -4.55 -16.06 12.40
N THR A 848 -5.16 -16.54 13.49
CA THR A 848 -4.59 -16.49 14.84
C THR A 848 -3.27 -17.24 14.94
N GLN A 849 -3.12 -18.37 14.23
CA GLN A 849 -1.86 -19.13 14.18
C GLN A 849 -0.69 -18.25 13.69
N ARG A 850 -0.88 -17.58 12.54
CA ARG A 850 0.14 -16.69 11.95
C ARG A 850 0.43 -15.48 12.83
N LEU A 851 -0.60 -14.84 13.40
CA LEU A 851 -0.42 -13.66 14.24
C LEU A 851 0.31 -13.97 15.56
N LEU A 852 0.05 -15.13 16.17
CA LEU A 852 0.78 -15.60 17.36
C LEU A 852 2.24 -15.92 17.01
N TYR A 853 2.48 -16.61 15.88
CA TYR A 853 3.84 -16.87 15.40
C TYR A 853 4.63 -15.58 15.18
N LEU A 854 4.11 -14.64 14.38
CA LEU A 854 4.80 -13.38 14.10
C LEU A 854 5.06 -12.56 15.36
N SER A 855 4.12 -12.57 16.31
CA SER A 855 4.29 -11.85 17.57
C SER A 855 5.31 -12.51 18.49
N SER A 856 5.48 -13.84 18.40
CA SER A 856 6.51 -14.56 19.15
C SER A 856 7.94 -14.14 18.78
N LEU A 857 8.14 -13.62 17.56
CA LEU A 857 9.43 -13.12 17.09
C LEU A 857 9.89 -11.85 17.82
N LEU A 858 8.96 -11.12 18.44
CA LEU A 858 9.18 -9.74 18.91
C LEU A 858 8.75 -9.53 20.37
N LYS A 859 7.94 -10.42 20.95
CA LYS A 859 7.38 -10.28 22.31
C LYS A 859 8.43 -10.19 23.43
N ASP A 860 9.65 -10.61 23.16
CA ASP A 860 10.75 -10.67 24.13
C ASP A 860 11.68 -9.45 24.07
N LEU A 861 11.43 -8.52 23.13
CA LEU A 861 12.11 -7.23 23.08
C LEU A 861 11.74 -6.38 24.32
N PRO A 862 12.70 -5.81 25.05
CA PRO A 862 12.48 -5.22 26.38
C PRO A 862 11.64 -3.93 26.40
N PHE A 863 11.37 -3.35 25.23
CA PHE A 863 10.59 -2.12 25.03
C PHE A 863 9.27 -2.36 24.28
N VAL A 864 8.95 -3.62 23.96
CA VAL A 864 7.73 -4.05 23.28
C VAL A 864 6.73 -4.60 24.30
N LYS A 865 5.64 -3.87 24.51
CA LYS A 865 4.52 -4.32 25.32
C LYS A 865 3.57 -5.16 24.46
N THR A 866 3.41 -6.44 24.78
CA THR A 866 2.48 -7.31 24.06
C THR A 866 1.16 -7.41 24.83
N GLU A 867 0.06 -7.26 24.10
CA GLU A 867 -1.31 -7.29 24.62
C GLU A 867 -2.17 -8.23 23.78
N ILE A 868 -3.03 -9.02 24.43
CA ILE A 868 -3.95 -9.95 23.77
C ILE A 868 -5.37 -9.69 24.26
N VAL A 869 -6.30 -9.57 23.32
CA VAL A 869 -7.74 -9.51 23.54
C VAL A 869 -8.40 -10.68 22.82
N LEU A 870 -9.02 -11.58 23.58
CA LEU A 870 -9.70 -12.76 23.04
C LEU A 870 -11.14 -12.39 22.66
N VAL A 871 -11.52 -12.52 21.39
CA VAL A 871 -12.84 -12.18 20.86
C VAL A 871 -13.50 -13.45 20.31
N PRO A 872 -14.17 -14.26 21.16
CA PRO A 872 -14.75 -15.53 20.74
C PRO A 872 -16.01 -15.37 19.89
N THR A 873 -16.17 -16.28 18.93
CA THR A 873 -17.37 -16.55 18.17
C THR A 873 -18.36 -17.41 18.97
N THR A 874 -19.59 -16.92 19.12
CA THR A 874 -20.66 -17.61 19.88
C THR A 874 -21.40 -18.68 19.08
N ASN A 875 -21.27 -18.70 17.75
CA ASN A 875 -21.94 -19.65 16.88
C ASN A 875 -21.05 -20.04 15.70
N LEU A 876 -20.27 -21.11 15.87
CA LEU A 876 -19.48 -21.70 14.79
C LEU A 876 -20.36 -22.62 13.93
N THR A 877 -20.37 -22.35 12.63
CA THR A 877 -21.12 -23.15 11.64
C THR A 877 -20.20 -24.00 10.76
N LEU A 878 -18.89 -23.76 10.81
CA LEU A 878 -17.88 -24.37 9.96
C LEU A 878 -16.67 -24.76 10.80
N ASN A 879 -15.97 -25.82 10.37
CA ASN A 879 -14.70 -26.20 10.98
C ASN A 879 -13.64 -25.15 10.62
N PRO A 880 -13.11 -24.40 11.60
CA PRO A 880 -12.44 -23.14 11.29
C PRO A 880 -10.98 -23.31 10.84
N VAL A 881 -10.22 -24.26 11.40
CA VAL A 881 -8.79 -24.45 11.10
C VAL A 881 -8.52 -25.87 10.59
N HIS A 882 -7.91 -25.97 9.40
CA HIS A 882 -7.66 -27.24 8.68
C HIS A 882 -6.18 -27.63 8.65
N ARG A 883 -5.31 -26.87 9.32
CA ARG A 883 -3.86 -27.00 9.23
C ARG A 883 -3.17 -27.02 10.59
N PHE A 884 -2.05 -27.71 10.63
CA PHE A 884 -1.03 -27.52 11.66
C PHE A 884 -0.12 -26.36 11.25
N TYR A 885 0.36 -25.59 12.21
CA TYR A 885 1.17 -24.41 11.95
C TYR A 885 2.42 -24.43 12.83
N ASP A 886 3.61 -24.38 12.22
CA ASP A 886 4.93 -24.30 12.87
C ASP A 886 5.10 -25.18 14.14
N SER A 887 4.50 -26.37 14.14
CA SER A 887 4.55 -27.32 15.25
C SER A 887 5.89 -28.06 15.23
N SER A 888 6.96 -27.34 15.60
CA SER A 888 8.31 -27.82 15.83
C SER A 888 8.81 -28.84 14.77
N LYS A 889 8.95 -28.43 13.51
CA LYS A 889 9.69 -29.17 12.44
C LYS A 889 9.47 -30.69 12.39
N THR A 890 8.24 -31.20 12.60
CA THR A 890 7.98 -32.65 12.60
C THR A 890 7.47 -33.19 11.27
N ILE A 891 8.02 -34.36 10.91
CA ILE A 891 7.67 -35.18 9.74
C ILE A 891 6.20 -35.61 9.88
N LEU A 892 5.30 -34.84 9.30
CA LEU A 892 3.94 -35.24 9.03
C LEU A 892 3.96 -36.16 7.78
N GLY A 893 3.20 -37.25 7.80
CA GLY A 893 3.22 -38.23 6.70
C GLY A 893 2.68 -37.68 5.37
N ASP A 894 2.73 -38.47 4.29
CA ASP A 894 2.26 -38.11 2.93
C ASP A 894 0.77 -37.70 2.85
N GLU A 895 0.04 -37.75 3.96
CA GLU A 895 -1.36 -37.34 4.11
C GLU A 895 -1.55 -35.82 4.27
N PHE A 896 -0.48 -35.03 4.38
CA PHE A 896 -0.52 -33.58 4.51
C PHE A 896 0.15 -32.87 3.33
N THR A 897 -0.41 -31.73 2.92
CA THR A 897 0.27 -30.80 2.01
C THR A 897 1.07 -29.80 2.84
N THR A 898 2.39 -29.89 2.77
CA THR A 898 3.31 -28.99 3.49
C THR A 898 3.70 -27.79 2.63
N GLU A 899 3.56 -26.60 3.18
CA GLU A 899 3.86 -25.34 2.49
C GLU A 899 4.72 -24.44 3.39
N ILE A 900 5.70 -23.76 2.79
CA ILE A 900 6.48 -22.70 3.44
C ILE A 900 5.77 -21.37 3.15
N GLU A 901 5.46 -20.59 4.17
CA GLU A 901 4.82 -19.28 4.03
C GLU A 901 5.88 -18.20 3.77
N TYR A 902 6.43 -18.16 2.56
CA TYR A 902 7.37 -17.11 2.16
C TYR A 902 6.74 -15.70 2.25
N PRO A 903 7.56 -14.65 2.50
CA PRO A 903 7.15 -13.26 2.30
C PRO A 903 6.56 -13.05 0.91
N HIS A 904 5.56 -12.16 0.79
CA HIS A 904 4.80 -12.03 -0.46
C HIS A 904 5.66 -11.60 -1.66
N ASN A 905 6.75 -10.89 -1.38
CA ASN A 905 7.68 -10.38 -2.37
C ASN A 905 8.80 -11.37 -2.71
N ILE A 906 8.71 -12.63 -2.25
CA ILE A 906 9.61 -13.72 -2.62
C ILE A 906 8.78 -14.78 -3.34
N LYS A 907 9.15 -15.11 -4.57
CA LYS A 907 8.50 -16.19 -5.32
C LYS A 907 8.89 -17.54 -4.69
N PRO A 908 7.94 -18.35 -4.18
CA PRO A 908 8.26 -19.58 -3.46
C PRO A 908 9.10 -20.58 -4.26
N ASP A 909 8.90 -20.63 -5.58
CA ASP A 909 9.48 -21.66 -6.44
C ASP A 909 10.87 -21.23 -6.97
N SER A 910 10.99 -20.03 -7.55
CA SER A 910 12.28 -19.52 -8.03
C SER A 910 13.16 -18.89 -6.95
N LYS A 911 12.61 -18.60 -5.77
CA LYS A 911 13.21 -17.77 -4.70
C LYS A 911 13.66 -16.37 -5.17
N SER A 912 13.15 -15.93 -6.32
CA SER A 912 13.44 -14.59 -6.85
C SER A 912 12.64 -13.53 -6.11
N ILE A 913 13.18 -12.31 -6.08
CA ILE A 913 12.56 -11.15 -5.47
C ILE A 913 11.56 -10.56 -6.48
N LEU A 914 10.32 -10.40 -6.04
CA LEU A 914 9.25 -9.79 -6.79
C LEU A 914 9.34 -8.26 -6.69
N ILE A 915 9.43 -7.61 -7.84
CA ILE A 915 9.26 -6.17 -8.02
C ILE A 915 7.89 -5.93 -8.61
N GLU A 916 7.05 -5.17 -7.91
CA GLU A 916 5.73 -4.77 -8.38
C GLU A 916 5.84 -3.47 -9.17
N ALA A 917 5.37 -3.48 -10.43
CA ALA A 917 5.32 -2.31 -11.27
C ALA A 917 3.87 -1.94 -11.61
N HIS A 918 3.59 -0.63 -11.67
CA HIS A 918 2.25 -0.11 -11.94
C HIS A 918 2.29 0.88 -13.09
N VAL A 919 1.59 0.55 -14.18
CA VAL A 919 1.69 1.26 -15.45
C VAL A 919 0.49 2.19 -15.66
N PHE A 920 0.78 3.48 -15.83
CA PHE A 920 -0.23 4.49 -16.11
C PHE A 920 0.15 5.34 -17.33
N ASP A 921 -0.84 5.97 -17.96
CA ASP A 921 -0.61 6.99 -18.97
C ASP A 921 0.20 8.16 -18.39
N GLU A 922 1.00 8.83 -19.22
CA GLU A 922 1.83 9.95 -18.77
C GLU A 922 1.02 11.09 -18.12
N SER A 923 -0.23 11.30 -18.55
CA SER A 923 -1.14 12.31 -18.02
C SER A 923 -1.89 11.89 -16.76
N ALA A 924 -1.86 10.59 -16.42
CA ALA A 924 -2.57 10.06 -15.26
C ALA A 924 -1.97 10.57 -13.94
N GLU A 925 -2.87 10.76 -12.97
CA GLU A 925 -2.54 11.08 -11.58
C GLU A 925 -2.20 9.78 -10.83
N VAL A 926 -1.04 9.75 -10.15
CA VAL A 926 -0.71 8.66 -9.23
C VAL A 926 -1.44 8.93 -7.91
N SER A 927 -2.52 8.19 -7.68
CA SER A 927 -3.40 8.34 -6.53
C SER A 927 -4.02 7.01 -6.17
N ILE A 928 -4.32 6.81 -4.87
CA ILE A 928 -5.06 5.62 -4.40
C ILE A 928 -6.46 5.50 -5.00
N ASP A 929 -7.04 6.60 -5.50
CA ASP A 929 -8.33 6.58 -6.19
C ASP A 929 -8.18 6.17 -7.69
N THR A 930 -6.94 6.06 -8.23
CA THR A 930 -6.67 5.59 -9.60
C THR A 930 -6.62 4.05 -9.63
N ILE A 931 -7.70 3.44 -10.13
CA ILE A 931 -7.89 1.97 -10.13
C ILE A 931 -7.52 1.34 -11.46
N ASP A 932 -7.72 2.04 -12.58
CA ASP A 932 -7.37 1.55 -13.91
C ASP A 932 -6.00 2.12 -14.32
N GLY A 933 -5.13 1.25 -14.81
CA GLY A 933 -3.87 1.59 -15.48
C GLY A 933 -3.93 1.21 -16.97
N GLU A 934 -2.80 1.34 -17.64
CA GLU A 934 -2.68 1.00 -19.07
C GLU A 934 -2.50 -0.51 -19.25
N PRO A 935 -3.49 -1.25 -19.80
CA PRO A 935 -3.39 -2.70 -19.96
C PRO A 935 -2.54 -3.10 -21.16
N GLY A 936 -1.95 -4.29 -21.07
CA GLY A 936 -1.25 -4.91 -22.18
C GLY A 936 0.00 -4.15 -22.59
N VAL A 937 0.71 -3.48 -21.68
CA VAL A 937 2.02 -2.87 -21.93
C VAL A 937 3.09 -3.90 -21.55
N CYS A 938 4.06 -4.14 -22.45
CA CYS A 938 5.20 -5.01 -22.17
C CYS A 938 6.29 -4.18 -21.50
N LEU A 939 6.63 -4.48 -20.25
CA LEU A 939 7.78 -3.90 -19.56
C LEU A 939 8.92 -4.90 -19.47
N GLN A 940 10.15 -4.40 -19.57
CA GLN A 940 11.37 -5.16 -19.33
C GLN A 940 12.19 -4.50 -18.22
N LEU A 941 12.67 -5.33 -17.29
CA LEU A 941 13.63 -4.95 -16.27
C LEU A 941 15.04 -5.11 -16.86
N VAL A 942 15.86 -4.07 -16.78
CA VAL A 942 17.24 -4.09 -17.28
C VAL A 942 18.24 -3.72 -16.20
N ASP A 943 19.40 -4.37 -16.25
CA ASP A 943 20.54 -4.05 -15.38
C ASP A 943 21.29 -2.79 -15.86
N ARG A 944 22.33 -2.41 -15.10
CA ARG A 944 23.20 -1.26 -15.43
C ARG A 944 23.92 -1.39 -16.78
N SER A 945 24.14 -2.61 -17.26
CA SER A 945 24.77 -2.90 -18.56
C SER A 945 23.79 -2.85 -19.74
N GLY A 946 22.49 -2.78 -19.45
CA GLY A 946 21.40 -2.84 -20.43
C GLY A 946 20.97 -4.28 -20.77
N ALA A 947 21.41 -5.28 -20.01
CA ALA A 947 20.94 -6.65 -20.19
C ALA A 947 19.55 -6.82 -19.58
N VAL A 948 18.67 -7.53 -20.31
CA VAL A 948 17.31 -7.81 -19.85
C VAL A 948 17.32 -8.93 -18.82
N ILE A 949 16.75 -8.65 -17.65
CA ILE A 949 16.62 -9.59 -16.53
C ILE A 949 15.30 -10.35 -16.63
N ASP A 950 14.18 -9.62 -16.74
CA ASP A 950 12.84 -10.19 -16.79
C ASP A 950 11.88 -9.30 -17.58
N LYS A 951 10.73 -9.84 -17.97
CA LYS A 951 9.67 -9.13 -18.70
C LYS A 951 8.30 -9.42 -18.09
N GLY A 952 7.42 -8.44 -18.12
CA GLY A 952 6.05 -8.56 -17.65
C GLY A 952 5.05 -7.80 -18.51
N ILE A 953 3.78 -8.20 -18.46
CA ILE A 953 2.67 -7.56 -19.18
C ILE A 953 1.74 -6.91 -18.17
N SER A 954 1.34 -5.66 -18.44
CA SER A 954 0.47 -4.92 -17.52
C SER A 954 -0.98 -5.35 -17.58
N MET A 955 -1.60 -5.38 -16.41
CA MET A 955 -3.03 -5.55 -16.21
C MET A 955 -3.74 -4.20 -16.31
N LYS A 956 -5.04 -4.22 -16.63
CA LYS A 956 -5.86 -3.01 -16.49
C LYS A 956 -6.00 -2.61 -15.02
N SER A 957 -6.32 -3.56 -14.14
CA SER A 957 -6.42 -3.31 -12.71
C SER A 957 -5.06 -2.86 -12.14
N PHE A 958 -5.04 -1.62 -11.66
CA PHE A 958 -3.92 -0.91 -11.04
C PHE A 958 -2.66 -0.82 -11.91
N GLY A 959 -2.76 -1.04 -13.22
CA GLY A 959 -1.59 -1.12 -14.10
C GLY A 959 -0.62 -2.24 -13.71
N TYR A 960 -1.05 -3.25 -12.96
CA TYR A 960 -0.16 -4.18 -12.25
C TYR A 960 0.69 -5.02 -13.21
N VAL A 961 1.99 -5.09 -12.92
CA VAL A 961 3.01 -5.90 -13.59
C VAL A 961 3.89 -6.53 -12.53
N GLN A 962 4.22 -7.81 -12.72
CA GLN A 962 5.18 -8.53 -11.89
C GLN A 962 6.50 -8.68 -12.66
N LEU A 963 7.61 -8.26 -12.05
CA LEU A 963 8.97 -8.46 -12.53
C LEU A 963 9.78 -9.22 -11.48
N SER A 964 10.64 -10.13 -11.92
CA SER A 964 11.42 -11.02 -11.05
C SER A 964 12.89 -10.65 -11.09
N LEU A 965 13.50 -10.55 -9.93
CA LEU A 965 14.91 -10.27 -9.76
C LEU A 965 15.59 -11.47 -9.08
N PRO A 966 16.58 -12.13 -9.71
CA PRO A 966 17.17 -13.36 -9.17
C PRO A 966 17.98 -13.15 -7.88
N GLY A 967 18.40 -11.92 -7.60
CA GLY A 967 19.15 -11.55 -6.39
C GLY A 967 19.31 -10.03 -6.30
N LEU A 968 19.78 -9.54 -5.16
CA LEU A 968 19.91 -8.11 -4.90
C LEU A 968 20.83 -7.41 -5.93
N MET A 969 20.40 -6.27 -6.46
CA MET A 969 21.08 -5.55 -7.54
C MET A 969 20.83 -4.03 -7.44
N LYS A 970 21.82 -3.23 -7.85
CA LYS A 970 21.73 -1.76 -7.92
C LYS A 970 21.69 -1.27 -9.38
N GLY A 971 21.20 -0.06 -9.60
CA GLY A 971 21.19 0.60 -10.90
C GLY A 971 20.22 0.02 -11.92
N LEU A 972 19.12 -0.58 -11.45
CA LEU A 972 18.07 -1.16 -12.29
C LEU A 972 17.28 -0.07 -13.01
N LYS A 973 16.79 -0.39 -14.22
CA LYS A 973 15.87 0.45 -14.98
C LYS A 973 14.71 -0.34 -15.53
N VAL A 974 13.63 0.35 -15.85
CA VAL A 974 12.48 -0.22 -16.55
C VAL A 974 12.29 0.46 -17.89
N GLU A 975 12.13 -0.37 -18.92
CA GLU A 975 11.92 0.06 -20.29
C GLU A 975 10.71 -0.66 -20.88
N SER A 976 10.18 -0.14 -21.99
CA SER A 976 9.16 -0.85 -22.76
C SER A 976 9.83 -1.89 -23.67
N CYS A 977 9.36 -3.14 -23.61
CA CYS A 977 9.69 -4.16 -24.62
C CYS A 977 8.76 -4.10 -25.85
N ASP A 978 7.81 -3.17 -25.87
CA ASP A 978 6.86 -2.96 -26.96
C ASP A 978 7.09 -1.59 -27.62
N ALA A 979 7.39 -1.58 -28.92
CA ALA A 979 7.66 -0.36 -29.67
C ALA A 979 6.44 0.60 -29.74
N GLN A 980 5.23 0.11 -29.46
CA GLN A 980 4.04 0.96 -29.37
C GLN A 980 4.03 1.85 -28.14
N TYR A 981 4.82 1.53 -27.13
CA TYR A 981 4.85 2.25 -25.86
C TYR A 981 6.25 2.74 -25.56
N GLN A 982 6.35 3.99 -25.10
CA GLN A 982 7.58 4.54 -24.57
C GLN A 982 7.39 4.79 -23.08
N VAL A 983 8.28 4.22 -22.24
CA VAL A 983 8.37 4.63 -20.83
C VAL A 983 8.91 6.06 -20.81
N THR A 984 8.10 7.00 -20.32
CA THR A 984 8.46 8.42 -20.25
C THR A 984 9.14 8.75 -18.93
N ALA A 985 8.70 8.14 -17.84
CA ALA A 985 9.28 8.26 -16.51
C ALA A 985 8.93 7.05 -15.65
N PHE A 986 9.70 6.82 -14.60
CA PHE A 986 9.32 5.94 -13.50
C PHE A 986 9.77 6.52 -12.16
N SER A 987 9.13 6.10 -11.07
CA SER A 987 9.45 6.50 -9.71
C SER A 987 9.34 5.30 -8.77
N SER A 988 10.31 5.15 -7.87
CA SER A 988 10.23 4.22 -6.72
C SER A 988 9.46 4.81 -5.53
N MET A 989 9.08 6.08 -5.60
CA MET A 989 8.27 6.77 -4.60
C MET A 989 6.90 7.05 -5.21
N GLY A 990 5.93 6.16 -4.97
CA GLY A 990 4.59 6.24 -5.56
C GLY A 990 3.62 7.19 -4.86
N GLU A 991 4.06 8.41 -4.56
CA GLU A 991 3.24 9.49 -3.99
C GLU A 991 2.77 10.47 -5.10
N ALA A 992 1.76 11.31 -4.83
CA ALA A 992 1.20 12.23 -5.83
C ALA A 992 2.20 13.27 -6.36
N ASN A 993 3.27 13.54 -5.60
CA ASN A 993 4.35 14.44 -6.00
C ASN A 993 5.23 13.85 -7.13
N TYR A 994 5.10 12.54 -7.43
CA TYR A 994 5.76 11.78 -8.51
C TYR A 994 7.16 12.29 -8.88
N VAL A 995 8.17 11.85 -8.12
CA VAL A 995 9.56 12.26 -8.34
C VAL A 995 10.23 11.26 -9.26
N GLU A 996 10.52 11.69 -10.48
CA GLU A 996 11.15 10.85 -11.50
C GLU A 996 12.57 10.43 -11.07
N THR A 997 12.91 9.16 -11.34
CA THR A 997 14.22 8.58 -11.03
C THR A 997 14.86 7.99 -12.29
N GLU A 998 16.19 8.09 -12.43
CA GLU A 998 16.92 7.54 -13.59
C GLU A 998 17.19 6.03 -13.47
N SER A 999 17.32 5.54 -12.24
CA SER A 999 17.51 4.14 -11.87
C SER A 999 17.06 3.93 -10.42
N PHE A 1000 16.86 2.67 -10.03
CA PHE A 1000 16.53 2.30 -8.65
C PHE A 1000 17.33 1.08 -8.21
N ASP A 1001 17.41 0.88 -6.89
CA ASP A 1001 18.18 -0.19 -6.28
C ASP A 1001 17.27 -1.13 -5.50
N VAL A 1002 17.54 -2.44 -5.58
CA VAL A 1002 16.97 -3.47 -4.72
C VAL A 1002 18.10 -4.00 -3.83
N SER A 1003 18.34 -3.29 -2.72
CA SER A 1003 19.45 -3.55 -1.80
C SER A 1003 19.10 -4.45 -0.62
N ASN A 1004 17.83 -4.83 -0.47
CA ASN A 1004 17.37 -5.77 0.55
C ASN A 1004 16.11 -6.51 0.09
N THR A 1005 15.67 -7.48 0.88
CA THR A 1005 14.48 -8.31 0.60
C THR A 1005 13.16 -7.72 1.09
N LEU A 1006 13.06 -6.42 1.37
CA LEU A 1006 11.76 -5.78 1.61
C LEU A 1006 10.99 -5.57 0.29
N PRO A 1007 9.64 -5.50 0.32
CA PRO A 1007 8.85 -5.28 -0.88
C PRO A 1007 9.24 -4.00 -1.63
N THR A 1008 9.46 -4.13 -2.93
CA THR A 1008 9.82 -3.01 -3.82
C THR A 1008 8.72 -2.78 -4.85
N GLN A 1009 8.29 -1.52 -4.96
CA GLN A 1009 7.25 -1.09 -5.88
C GLN A 1009 7.75 0.06 -6.76
N ILE A 1010 7.35 0.09 -8.03
CA ILE A 1010 7.67 1.17 -8.97
C ILE A 1010 6.43 1.63 -9.74
N GLN A 1011 6.29 2.94 -9.87
CA GLN A 1011 5.21 3.58 -10.63
C GLN A 1011 5.75 4.04 -11.99
N VAL A 1012 5.21 3.51 -13.08
CA VAL A 1012 5.72 3.69 -14.45
C VAL A 1012 4.72 4.51 -15.26
N LYS A 1013 5.19 5.60 -15.87
CA LYS A 1013 4.44 6.40 -16.82
C LYS A 1013 4.82 6.03 -18.24
N VAL A 1014 3.82 5.81 -19.09
CA VAL A 1014 4.00 5.45 -20.49
C VAL A 1014 3.26 6.39 -21.43
N ARG A 1015 3.80 6.54 -22.64
CA ARG A 1015 3.15 7.23 -23.75
C ARG A 1015 2.94 6.24 -24.89
N LYS A 1016 1.73 6.18 -25.42
CA LYS A 1016 1.42 5.41 -26.63
C LYS A 1016 1.91 6.14 -27.88
N SER A 1017 2.73 5.47 -28.69
CA SER A 1017 3.23 5.95 -29.98
C SER A 1017 2.25 5.65 -31.10
N SER A 1018 2.29 6.43 -32.18
CA SER A 1018 1.45 6.24 -33.38
C SER A 1018 1.89 5.08 -34.28
N ILE A 1019 2.75 4.19 -33.78
CA ILE A 1019 3.30 3.06 -34.53
C ILE A 1019 2.28 1.91 -34.51
N GLU A 1020 1.93 1.39 -35.69
CA GLU A 1020 1.05 0.22 -35.80
C GLU A 1020 1.68 -1.00 -35.11
N PRO A 1021 0.87 -1.86 -34.47
CA PRO A 1021 1.37 -3.03 -33.77
C PRO A 1021 2.16 -3.92 -34.73
N ILE A 1022 3.39 -4.28 -34.35
CA ILE A 1022 4.14 -5.30 -35.08
C ILE A 1022 3.49 -6.64 -34.73
N VAL A 1023 2.71 -7.18 -35.66
CA VAL A 1023 2.12 -8.52 -35.53
C VAL A 1023 3.24 -9.52 -35.79
N TYR A 1024 3.86 -10.03 -34.73
CA TYR A 1024 4.61 -11.27 -34.80
C TYR A 1024 3.60 -12.40 -34.75
N GLN A 1025 3.41 -13.07 -35.88
CA GLN A 1025 2.54 -14.23 -35.98
C GLN A 1025 3.44 -15.46 -35.77
N ASP A 1026 3.36 -16.08 -34.59
CA ASP A 1026 3.93 -17.41 -34.38
C ASP A 1026 2.92 -18.44 -34.88
N ASP A 1027 3.26 -19.15 -35.96
CA ASP A 1027 2.41 -20.21 -36.53
C ASP A 1027 2.51 -21.53 -35.72
N GLY A 1028 3.24 -21.54 -34.60
CA GLY A 1028 3.38 -22.67 -33.69
C GLY A 1028 2.09 -23.02 -32.92
N LEU A 1029 2.00 -24.28 -32.47
CA LEU A 1029 0.91 -24.69 -31.59
C LEU A 1029 1.29 -24.37 -30.13
N HIS A 1030 0.42 -23.67 -29.42
CA HIS A 1030 0.61 -23.31 -28.01
C HIS A 1030 -0.36 -24.07 -27.12
N ALA A 1031 0.15 -24.71 -26.08
CA ALA A 1031 -0.67 -25.49 -25.14
C ALA A 1031 -0.34 -25.16 -23.68
N LEU A 1032 -1.36 -25.01 -22.83
CA LEU A 1032 -1.24 -24.83 -21.39
C LEU A 1032 -1.54 -26.14 -20.67
N VAL A 1033 -0.69 -26.54 -19.73
CA VAL A 1033 -0.86 -27.73 -18.88
C VAL A 1033 -0.81 -27.33 -17.41
N VAL A 1034 -1.82 -27.73 -16.65
CA VAL A 1034 -1.90 -27.53 -15.19
C VAL A 1034 -1.59 -28.84 -14.49
N ILE A 1035 -0.50 -28.89 -13.72
CA ILE A 1035 0.01 -30.11 -13.07
C ILE A 1035 -0.13 -29.99 -11.56
N HIS A 1036 -1.02 -30.82 -11.00
CA HIS A 1036 -1.16 -31.02 -9.55
C HIS A 1036 -0.22 -32.11 -9.04
N ASP A 1037 0.05 -32.11 -7.74
CA ASP A 1037 0.87 -33.13 -7.09
C ASP A 1037 0.35 -34.54 -7.37
N GLY A 1038 1.24 -35.44 -7.81
CA GLY A 1038 0.91 -36.83 -8.15
C GLY A 1038 0.41 -37.06 -9.58
N LYS A 1039 0.24 -36.00 -10.39
CA LYS A 1039 -0.16 -36.09 -11.81
C LYS A 1039 0.99 -35.85 -12.79
N GLU A 1040 2.23 -35.73 -12.32
CA GLU A 1040 3.41 -35.36 -13.13
C GLU A 1040 3.66 -36.38 -14.26
N ASN A 1041 3.61 -37.67 -13.95
CA ASN A 1041 3.78 -38.73 -14.96
C ASN A 1041 2.63 -38.78 -15.97
N ALA A 1042 1.40 -38.45 -15.55
CA ALA A 1042 0.25 -38.40 -16.44
C ALA A 1042 0.38 -37.23 -17.43
N ALA A 1043 0.79 -36.06 -16.93
CA ALA A 1043 1.09 -34.89 -17.76
C ALA A 1043 2.14 -35.19 -18.82
N MET A 1044 3.23 -35.85 -18.41
CA MET A 1044 4.29 -36.28 -19.32
C MET A 1044 3.79 -37.13 -20.49
N ASN A 1045 3.06 -38.20 -20.17
CA ASN A 1045 2.53 -39.11 -21.19
C ASN A 1045 1.55 -38.40 -22.13
N LYS A 1046 0.71 -37.50 -21.61
CA LYS A 1046 -0.26 -36.72 -22.39
C LYS A 1046 0.46 -35.73 -23.34
N MET A 1047 1.48 -35.01 -22.86
CA MET A 1047 2.27 -34.10 -23.70
C MET A 1047 2.98 -34.82 -24.84
N GLU A 1048 3.63 -35.96 -24.58
CA GLU A 1048 4.24 -36.77 -25.64
C GLU A 1048 3.22 -37.26 -26.68
N LYS A 1049 2.01 -37.63 -26.24
CA LYS A 1049 0.91 -38.04 -27.12
C LYS A 1049 0.50 -36.89 -28.04
N ILE A 1050 0.34 -35.68 -27.50
CA ILE A 1050 -0.03 -34.48 -28.26
C ILE A 1050 1.03 -34.14 -29.31
N VAL A 1051 2.32 -34.18 -28.96
CA VAL A 1051 3.41 -33.93 -29.93
C VAL A 1051 3.34 -34.93 -31.09
N ARG A 1052 2.96 -36.19 -30.84
CA ARG A 1052 2.76 -37.20 -31.89
C ARG A 1052 1.51 -36.95 -32.75
N GLN A 1053 0.45 -36.36 -32.19
CA GLN A 1053 -0.82 -36.10 -32.88
C GLN A 1053 -0.79 -34.80 -33.69
N ALA A 1054 -0.22 -33.73 -33.13
CA ALA A 1054 -0.22 -32.40 -33.74
C ALA A 1054 0.74 -32.28 -34.93
N GLY A 1055 1.78 -33.12 -35.02
CA GLY A 1055 2.76 -33.12 -36.12
C GLY A 1055 3.65 -31.88 -36.24
N ASN A 1056 3.27 -30.78 -35.58
CA ASN A 1056 3.93 -29.47 -35.54
C ASN A 1056 4.79 -29.32 -34.26
N LYS A 1057 5.63 -28.27 -34.23
CA LYS A 1057 6.36 -27.84 -33.04
C LYS A 1057 5.37 -27.25 -32.03
N VAL A 1058 5.21 -27.91 -30.89
CA VAL A 1058 4.29 -27.52 -29.82
C VAL A 1058 5.07 -26.88 -28.69
N MET A 1059 4.69 -25.67 -28.30
CA MET A 1059 5.22 -24.98 -27.13
C MET A 1059 4.28 -25.18 -25.94
N PHE A 1060 4.76 -25.84 -24.89
CA PHE A 1060 4.00 -26.09 -23.67
C PHE A 1060 4.26 -25.04 -22.59
N TYR A 1061 3.22 -24.33 -22.18
CA TYR A 1061 3.21 -23.51 -20.99
C TYR A 1061 2.78 -24.37 -19.81
N ILE A 1062 3.57 -24.41 -18.73
CA ILE A 1062 3.33 -25.31 -17.61
C ILE A 1062 3.10 -24.51 -16.33
N LEU A 1063 1.93 -24.70 -15.73
CA LEU A 1063 1.60 -24.28 -14.37
C LEU A 1063 1.67 -25.52 -13.47
N ALA A 1064 2.55 -25.53 -12.50
CA ALA A 1064 2.75 -26.68 -11.62
C ALA A 1064 2.56 -26.30 -10.15
N GLN A 1065 1.95 -27.19 -9.37
CA GLN A 1065 1.88 -27.04 -7.92
C GLN A 1065 3.28 -27.10 -7.29
N ASN A 1066 4.15 -27.98 -7.83
CA ASN A 1066 5.55 -28.13 -7.44
C ASN A 1066 6.46 -28.06 -8.69
N ILE A 1067 6.98 -26.86 -8.95
CA ILE A 1067 7.84 -26.58 -10.12
C ILE A 1067 9.13 -27.42 -10.09
N ASP A 1068 9.74 -27.60 -8.92
CA ASP A 1068 10.97 -28.37 -8.77
C ASP A 1068 10.78 -29.83 -9.17
N ARG A 1069 9.70 -30.49 -8.73
CA ARG A 1069 9.42 -31.87 -9.14
C ARG A 1069 9.22 -31.99 -10.64
N VAL A 1070 8.47 -31.06 -11.23
CA VAL A 1070 8.15 -31.07 -12.66
C VAL A 1070 9.41 -30.81 -13.51
N SER A 1071 10.27 -29.87 -13.11
CA SER A 1071 11.49 -29.53 -13.85
C SER A 1071 12.48 -30.70 -13.95
N HIS A 1072 12.52 -31.59 -12.96
CA HIS A 1072 13.36 -32.80 -12.98
C HIS A 1072 12.80 -33.93 -13.85
N ILE A 1073 11.49 -33.96 -14.10
CA ILE A 1073 10.80 -35.03 -14.82
C ILE A 1073 10.67 -34.71 -16.32
N LEU A 1074 10.60 -33.43 -16.68
CA LEU A 1074 10.44 -32.98 -18.07
C LEU A 1074 11.66 -33.34 -18.95
N PRO A 1075 11.47 -34.04 -20.08
CA PRO A 1075 12.54 -34.41 -20.99
C PRO A 1075 12.97 -33.22 -21.84
N PRO A 1076 14.26 -33.14 -22.22
CA PRO A 1076 14.80 -32.06 -23.05
C PRO A 1076 14.28 -32.06 -24.49
N SER A 1077 13.52 -33.08 -24.91
CA SER A 1077 12.91 -33.16 -26.25
C SER A 1077 11.60 -32.38 -26.39
N LEU A 1078 10.99 -31.96 -25.28
CA LEU A 1078 9.79 -31.12 -25.29
C LEU A 1078 10.20 -29.64 -25.26
N GLU A 1079 9.51 -28.81 -26.03
CA GLU A 1079 9.65 -27.36 -25.90
C GLU A 1079 8.63 -26.86 -24.89
N PHE A 1080 9.11 -26.27 -23.80
CA PHE A 1080 8.25 -25.82 -22.72
C PHE A 1080 8.78 -24.56 -22.05
N GLN A 1081 7.87 -23.84 -21.41
CA GLN A 1081 8.13 -22.76 -20.48
C GLN A 1081 7.33 -22.99 -19.20
N ILE A 1082 8.03 -23.04 -18.07
CA ILE A 1082 7.38 -23.08 -16.77
C ILE A 1082 6.96 -21.65 -16.39
N ILE A 1083 5.70 -21.47 -16.04
CA ILE A 1083 5.15 -20.19 -15.62
C ILE A 1083 5.29 -20.08 -14.10
N ASP A 1084 6.10 -19.13 -13.66
CA ASP A 1084 6.23 -18.74 -12.24
C ASP A 1084 5.63 -17.33 -12.05
N TYR A 1085 4.34 -17.29 -11.67
CA TYR A 1085 3.59 -16.06 -11.44
C TYR A 1085 2.96 -16.07 -10.03
N ALA A 1086 3.26 -15.03 -9.24
CA ALA A 1086 2.76 -14.90 -7.87
C ALA A 1086 1.32 -14.37 -7.86
N TRP A 1087 0.55 -14.72 -6.84
CA TRP A 1087 -0.81 -14.22 -6.71
C TRP A 1087 -0.81 -12.71 -6.36
N PRO A 1088 -1.49 -11.84 -7.14
CA PRO A 1088 -1.50 -10.40 -6.86
C PRO A 1088 -2.20 -10.08 -5.53
N LEU A 1089 -1.61 -9.21 -4.70
CA LEU A 1089 -2.14 -8.85 -3.37
C LEU A 1089 -3.51 -8.16 -3.39
N TRP A 1090 -3.86 -7.51 -4.50
CA TRP A 1090 -5.17 -6.88 -4.69
C TRP A 1090 -6.26 -7.86 -5.13
N LEU A 1091 -5.89 -9.10 -5.48
CA LEU A 1091 -6.82 -10.16 -5.85
C LEU A 1091 -7.09 -11.06 -4.64
N ARG A 1092 -8.36 -11.41 -4.40
CA ARG A 1092 -8.76 -12.16 -3.20
C ARG A 1092 -8.06 -13.52 -3.17
N PRO A 1093 -7.30 -13.87 -2.13
CA PRO A 1093 -6.50 -15.10 -2.12
C PRO A 1093 -7.37 -16.35 -2.05
N GLN A 1094 -6.82 -17.47 -2.50
CA GLN A 1094 -7.40 -18.81 -2.31
C GLN A 1094 -6.82 -19.46 -1.06
N ARG A 1095 -7.65 -20.21 -0.32
CA ARG A 1095 -7.22 -20.89 0.90
C ARG A 1095 -6.21 -22.02 0.64
N PHE A 1096 -6.29 -22.68 -0.51
CA PHE A 1096 -5.48 -23.86 -0.84
C PHE A 1096 -4.72 -23.63 -2.15
N ARG A 1097 -3.42 -23.97 -2.19
CA ARG A 1097 -2.54 -23.80 -3.36
C ARG A 1097 -3.06 -24.48 -4.63
N ALA A 1098 -3.67 -25.67 -4.50
CA ALA A 1098 -4.30 -26.35 -5.63
C ALA A 1098 -5.44 -25.54 -6.26
N LYS A 1099 -6.29 -24.89 -5.44
CA LYS A 1099 -7.36 -24.00 -5.94
C LYS A 1099 -6.80 -22.69 -6.50
N GLU A 1100 -5.73 -22.18 -5.90
CA GLU A 1100 -5.00 -21.03 -6.45
C GLU A 1100 -4.46 -21.32 -7.86
N LEU A 1101 -3.85 -22.49 -8.06
CA LEU A 1101 -3.29 -22.92 -9.34
C LEU A 1101 -4.38 -23.02 -10.43
N GLU A 1102 -5.53 -23.61 -10.09
CA GLU A 1102 -6.72 -23.66 -10.94
C GLU A 1102 -7.20 -22.25 -11.31
N ALA A 1103 -7.22 -21.33 -10.34
CA ALA A 1103 -7.60 -19.95 -10.56
C ALA A 1103 -6.62 -19.20 -11.47
N LYS A 1104 -5.31 -19.38 -11.29
CA LYS A 1104 -4.28 -18.80 -12.16
C LYS A 1104 -4.45 -19.22 -13.62
N SER A 1105 -4.84 -20.48 -13.86
CA SER A 1105 -5.02 -21.04 -15.22
C SER A 1105 -6.11 -20.38 -16.05
N ILE A 1106 -6.99 -19.58 -15.43
CA ILE A 1106 -8.06 -18.83 -16.12
C ILE A 1106 -7.91 -17.32 -15.93
N LEU A 1107 -7.64 -16.87 -14.70
CA LEU A 1107 -7.70 -15.45 -14.34
C LEU A 1107 -6.53 -14.63 -14.88
N LEU A 1108 -5.39 -15.27 -15.18
CA LEU A 1108 -4.12 -14.58 -15.49
C LEU A 1108 -3.64 -14.84 -16.92
N LEU A 1109 -4.46 -15.46 -17.77
CA LEU A 1109 -4.08 -15.84 -19.14
C LEU A 1109 -3.59 -14.67 -19.98
N ASP A 1110 -4.17 -13.48 -19.78
CA ASP A 1110 -3.81 -12.25 -20.49
C ASP A 1110 -2.39 -11.76 -20.17
N VAL A 1111 -1.81 -12.16 -19.04
CA VAL A 1111 -0.49 -11.71 -18.57
C VAL A 1111 0.58 -12.79 -18.53
N ILE A 1112 0.22 -14.06 -18.33
CA ILE A 1112 1.19 -15.17 -18.26
C ILE A 1112 1.53 -15.75 -19.63
N ILE A 1113 0.67 -15.50 -20.63
CA ILE A 1113 0.85 -15.98 -22.00
C ILE A 1113 1.36 -14.83 -22.88
N PRO A 1114 2.44 -15.04 -23.66
CA PRO A 1114 3.00 -14.03 -24.56
C PRO A 1114 1.97 -13.42 -25.52
N LYS A 1115 2.13 -12.13 -25.83
CA LYS A 1115 1.17 -11.33 -26.64
C LYS A 1115 0.99 -11.80 -28.07
N ASP A 1116 2.00 -12.46 -28.62
CA ASP A 1116 2.06 -13.02 -29.97
C ASP A 1116 1.29 -14.34 -30.12
N VAL A 1117 0.84 -14.94 -29.01
CA VAL A 1117 -0.02 -16.13 -29.04
C VAL A 1117 -1.47 -15.72 -29.29
N ASP A 1118 -2.02 -16.09 -30.45
CA ASP A 1118 -3.42 -15.82 -30.84
C ASP A 1118 -4.40 -16.90 -30.33
N GLN A 1119 -3.96 -18.16 -30.26
CA GLN A 1119 -4.77 -19.32 -29.87
C GLN A 1119 -4.01 -20.17 -28.85
N LEU A 1120 -4.71 -20.65 -27.82
CA LEU A 1120 -4.13 -21.47 -26.75
C LEU A 1120 -5.00 -22.70 -26.50
N VAL A 1121 -4.40 -23.88 -26.49
CA VAL A 1121 -5.09 -25.13 -26.10
C VAL A 1121 -4.83 -25.42 -24.63
N VAL A 1122 -5.86 -25.54 -23.80
CA VAL A 1122 -5.71 -25.99 -22.40
C VAL A 1122 -5.90 -27.50 -22.34
N ILE A 1123 -4.89 -28.21 -21.84
CA ILE A 1123 -4.87 -29.67 -21.78
C ILE A 1123 -5.39 -30.16 -20.44
N SER A 1124 -6.37 -31.07 -20.47
CA SER A 1124 -6.84 -31.76 -19.27
C SER A 1124 -6.03 -33.02 -18.97
N LEU A 1125 -5.79 -33.25 -17.67
CA LEU A 1125 -5.14 -34.45 -17.13
C LEU A 1125 -6.13 -35.41 -16.45
N ASP A 1126 -7.43 -35.12 -16.53
CA ASP A 1126 -8.48 -35.92 -15.90
C ASP A 1126 -9.21 -36.84 -16.89
N ASP A 1127 -9.06 -36.59 -18.21
CA ASP A 1127 -9.62 -37.43 -19.26
C ASP A 1127 -8.53 -38.14 -20.09
N ASP A 1128 -8.62 -39.46 -20.15
CA ASP A 1128 -7.75 -40.36 -20.92
C ASP A 1128 -8.23 -40.53 -22.38
N ALA A 1129 -9.42 -40.02 -22.73
CA ALA A 1129 -9.95 -40.03 -24.09
C ALA A 1129 -9.03 -39.28 -25.08
N ASP A 1130 -9.19 -39.59 -26.37
CA ASP A 1130 -8.56 -38.78 -27.42
C ASP A 1130 -9.19 -37.38 -27.40
N ASP A 1131 -8.35 -36.35 -27.22
CA ASP A 1131 -8.83 -34.98 -27.22
C ASP A 1131 -9.40 -34.67 -28.61
N GLU A 1132 -10.69 -34.32 -28.70
CA GLU A 1132 -11.39 -33.95 -29.95
C GLU A 1132 -10.96 -32.55 -30.46
N ILE A 1133 -9.71 -32.15 -30.21
CA ILE A 1133 -9.18 -30.84 -30.61
C ILE A 1133 -8.82 -30.87 -32.10
N PRO A 1134 -9.25 -29.87 -32.90
CA PRO A 1134 -8.93 -29.80 -34.32
C PRO A 1134 -7.50 -29.31 -34.54
N TRP A 1135 -6.49 -30.09 -34.14
CA TRP A 1135 -5.06 -29.71 -34.09
C TRP A 1135 -4.50 -29.04 -35.36
N ASN A 1136 -5.12 -29.29 -36.53
CA ASN A 1136 -4.71 -28.74 -37.83
C ASN A 1136 -5.49 -27.48 -38.28
N ASP A 1137 -6.54 -27.06 -37.57
CA ASP A 1137 -7.45 -25.97 -37.98
C ASP A 1137 -7.88 -25.08 -36.80
N ILE A 1138 -7.08 -25.02 -35.72
CA ILE A 1138 -7.40 -24.19 -34.53
C ILE A 1138 -7.60 -22.71 -34.88
N SER A 1139 -6.90 -22.22 -35.92
CA SER A 1139 -7.00 -20.84 -36.40
C SER A 1139 -8.40 -20.45 -36.89
N SER A 1140 -9.27 -21.41 -37.24
CA SER A 1140 -10.64 -21.11 -37.68
C SER A 1140 -11.57 -20.70 -36.53
N LEU A 1141 -11.14 -20.86 -35.27
CA LEU A 1141 -11.92 -20.59 -34.07
C LEU A 1141 -11.79 -19.11 -33.64
N SER A 1142 -12.48 -18.20 -34.34
CA SER A 1142 -12.30 -16.74 -34.19
C SER A 1142 -13.39 -15.99 -33.39
N ASP A 1143 -14.59 -16.54 -33.28
CA ASP A 1143 -15.79 -15.78 -32.93
C ASP A 1143 -16.08 -15.72 -31.42
N ALA A 1144 -15.59 -16.69 -30.65
CA ALA A 1144 -15.76 -16.77 -29.20
C ALA A 1144 -14.43 -16.71 -28.45
N VAL A 1145 -14.48 -16.47 -27.13
CA VAL A 1145 -13.28 -16.51 -26.27
C VAL A 1145 -12.95 -17.95 -25.89
N PHE A 1146 -13.95 -18.72 -25.47
CA PHE A 1146 -13.79 -20.11 -25.08
C PHE A 1146 -14.50 -21.05 -26.05
N TYR A 1147 -13.83 -22.12 -26.45
CA TYR A 1147 -14.40 -23.22 -27.22
C TYR A 1147 -14.36 -24.49 -26.39
N LEU A 1148 -15.52 -24.84 -25.81
CA LEU A 1148 -15.65 -25.87 -24.78
C LEU A 1148 -16.53 -27.02 -25.26
N LYS A 1149 -16.39 -28.19 -24.62
CA LYS A 1149 -17.31 -29.31 -24.82
C LYS A 1149 -18.59 -29.07 -24.01
N GLN A 1150 -19.74 -29.11 -24.67
CA GLN A 1150 -21.02 -29.04 -23.98
C GLN A 1150 -21.27 -30.33 -23.20
N THR A 1151 -21.67 -30.22 -21.93
CA THR A 1151 -21.95 -31.38 -21.09
C THR A 1151 -23.43 -31.75 -21.18
N GLU A 1152 -23.73 -33.03 -21.42
CA GLU A 1152 -25.10 -33.51 -21.38
C GLU A 1152 -25.67 -33.42 -19.94
N THR A 1153 -26.84 -32.78 -19.80
CA THR A 1153 -27.48 -32.62 -18.49
C THR A 1153 -28.22 -33.90 -18.11
N GLN A 1154 -27.72 -34.60 -17.11
CA GLN A 1154 -28.35 -35.78 -16.51
C GLN A 1154 -29.27 -35.38 -15.35
N ALA A 1155 -30.10 -36.31 -14.88
CA ALA A 1155 -31.09 -36.04 -13.83
C ALA A 1155 -30.44 -35.66 -12.48
N ASP A 1156 -29.22 -36.13 -12.24
CA ASP A 1156 -28.41 -35.96 -11.03
C ASP A 1156 -27.28 -34.93 -11.17
N SER A 1157 -27.13 -34.30 -12.34
CA SER A 1157 -26.17 -33.22 -12.55
C SER A 1157 -26.42 -32.06 -11.57
N TYR A 1158 -25.39 -31.57 -10.90
CA TYR A 1158 -25.55 -30.52 -9.89
C TYR A 1158 -26.09 -29.20 -10.46
N TRP A 1159 -25.82 -28.93 -11.75
CA TRP A 1159 -26.36 -27.78 -12.46
C TRP A 1159 -27.84 -27.92 -12.85
N ASN A 1160 -28.44 -29.11 -12.68
CA ASN A 1160 -29.88 -29.35 -12.86
C ASN A 1160 -30.70 -29.06 -11.58
N PHE A 1161 -30.10 -28.39 -10.59
CA PHE A 1161 -30.77 -27.98 -9.36
C PHE A 1161 -30.44 -26.54 -8.97
N GLY A 1162 -31.25 -25.98 -8.05
CA GLY A 1162 -30.94 -24.75 -7.33
C GLY A 1162 -30.73 -23.51 -8.21
N TYR A 1163 -29.60 -22.83 -7.99
CA TYR A 1163 -29.23 -21.61 -8.70
C TYR A 1163 -28.97 -21.85 -10.18
N TRP A 1164 -28.13 -22.85 -10.50
CA TRP A 1164 -27.69 -23.15 -11.87
C TRP A 1164 -28.86 -23.43 -12.80
N LYS A 1165 -29.78 -24.32 -12.41
CA LYS A 1165 -30.97 -24.61 -13.22
C LYS A 1165 -31.76 -23.35 -13.55
N LYS A 1166 -32.05 -22.53 -12.52
CA LYS A 1166 -32.80 -21.28 -12.71
C LYS A 1166 -32.06 -20.29 -13.60
N TYR A 1167 -30.74 -20.21 -13.47
CA TYR A 1167 -29.90 -19.31 -14.27
C TYR A 1167 -29.84 -19.75 -15.73
N LEU A 1168 -29.51 -21.02 -15.98
CA LEU A 1168 -29.41 -21.61 -17.32
C LEU A 1168 -30.75 -21.60 -18.05
N GLU A 1169 -31.85 -21.98 -17.40
CA GLU A 1169 -33.20 -21.95 -18.00
C GLU A 1169 -33.66 -20.51 -18.31
N LYS A 1170 -33.38 -19.56 -17.41
CA LYS A 1170 -33.80 -18.16 -17.59
C LYS A 1170 -33.16 -17.51 -18.81
N TYR A 1171 -31.90 -17.84 -19.10
CA TYR A 1171 -31.13 -17.25 -20.19
C TYR A 1171 -30.95 -18.20 -21.38
N ASN A 1172 -31.59 -19.38 -21.36
CA ASN A 1172 -31.47 -20.43 -22.38
C ASN A 1172 -30.00 -20.80 -22.69
N LEU A 1173 -29.20 -20.98 -21.64
CA LEU A 1173 -27.76 -21.26 -21.74
C LEU A 1173 -27.45 -22.74 -21.50
N PRO A 1174 -26.53 -23.35 -22.26
CA PRO A 1174 -25.99 -24.67 -21.93
C PRO A 1174 -24.96 -24.60 -20.79
N PHE A 1175 -24.69 -25.74 -20.17
CA PHE A 1175 -23.59 -25.88 -19.22
C PHE A 1175 -22.39 -26.54 -19.91
N TYR A 1176 -21.20 -25.99 -19.68
CA TYR A 1176 -19.94 -26.49 -20.22
C TYR A 1176 -19.04 -26.97 -19.07
N ASP A 1177 -18.47 -28.17 -19.17
CA ASP A 1177 -17.41 -28.58 -18.25
C ASP A 1177 -16.03 -28.19 -18.76
N LEU A 1178 -15.13 -27.89 -17.82
CA LEU A 1178 -13.72 -27.63 -18.09
C LEU A 1178 -12.84 -28.83 -17.65
N PHE A 1179 -13.42 -30.04 -17.61
CA PHE A 1179 -12.68 -31.27 -17.32
C PHE A 1179 -12.10 -31.92 -18.57
N SER A 1180 -12.56 -31.53 -19.76
CA SER A 1180 -12.00 -31.93 -21.05
C SER A 1180 -10.96 -30.91 -21.55
N SER A 1181 -10.09 -31.28 -22.48
CA SER A 1181 -9.21 -30.30 -23.14
C SER A 1181 -10.03 -29.31 -23.99
N TYR A 1182 -9.60 -28.05 -24.07
CA TYR A 1182 -10.37 -26.99 -24.76
C TYR A 1182 -9.49 -25.91 -25.40
N VAL A 1183 -10.09 -25.04 -26.24
CA VAL A 1183 -9.37 -23.95 -26.93
C VAL A 1183 -9.80 -22.59 -26.41
N ILE A 1184 -8.84 -21.68 -26.27
CA ILE A 1184 -9.02 -20.27 -25.93
C ILE A 1184 -8.50 -19.40 -27.06
N ASN A 1185 -9.36 -18.53 -27.57
CA ASN A 1185 -8.96 -17.47 -28.48
C ASN A 1185 -8.38 -16.29 -27.68
N MET A 1186 -7.05 -16.28 -27.58
CA MET A 1186 -6.30 -15.28 -26.81
C MET A 1186 -6.43 -13.88 -27.41
N LYS A 1187 -6.54 -13.78 -28.74
CA LYS A 1187 -6.78 -12.50 -29.42
C LYS A 1187 -8.11 -11.89 -29.00
N LYS A 1188 -9.19 -12.66 -29.03
CA LYS A 1188 -10.51 -12.19 -28.61
C LYS A 1188 -10.56 -11.91 -27.10
N LEU A 1189 -9.92 -12.75 -26.29
CA LEU A 1189 -9.78 -12.55 -24.84
C LEU A 1189 -9.19 -11.17 -24.51
N ARG A 1190 -8.14 -10.76 -25.23
CA ARG A 1190 -7.48 -9.46 -25.07
C ARG A 1190 -8.30 -8.31 -25.66
N GLU A 1191 -8.90 -8.50 -26.84
CA GLU A 1191 -9.73 -7.49 -27.53
C GLU A 1191 -10.89 -7.00 -26.65
N ILE A 1192 -11.59 -7.92 -25.96
CA ILE A 1192 -12.74 -7.58 -25.12
C ILE A 1192 -12.38 -7.38 -23.63
N ASP A 1193 -11.09 -7.40 -23.28
CA ASP A 1193 -10.61 -7.30 -21.89
C ASP A 1193 -11.27 -8.34 -20.96
N ALA A 1194 -11.38 -9.59 -21.45
CA ALA A 1194 -12.05 -10.66 -20.72
C ALA A 1194 -11.30 -11.04 -19.44
N GLY A 1195 -9.96 -10.91 -19.43
CA GLY A 1195 -9.12 -11.17 -18.26
C GLY A 1195 -9.48 -10.29 -17.05
N THR A 1196 -9.63 -8.97 -17.25
CA THR A 1196 -10.10 -8.05 -16.20
C THR A 1196 -11.52 -8.39 -15.77
N THR A 1197 -12.40 -8.68 -16.74
CA THR A 1197 -13.80 -9.04 -16.49
C THR A 1197 -13.92 -10.31 -15.62
N LEU A 1198 -13.11 -11.33 -15.91
CA LEU A 1198 -13.04 -12.58 -15.13
C LEU A 1198 -12.54 -12.33 -13.71
N ARG A 1199 -11.47 -11.54 -13.54
CA ARG A 1199 -10.90 -11.20 -12.23
C ARG A 1199 -11.88 -10.42 -11.34
N LEU A 1200 -12.58 -9.44 -11.91
CA LEU A 1200 -13.62 -8.68 -11.20
C LEU A 1200 -14.80 -9.57 -10.80
N HIS A 1201 -15.25 -10.45 -11.71
CA HIS A 1201 -16.34 -11.39 -11.41
C HIS A 1201 -15.95 -12.40 -10.33
N TYR A 1202 -14.74 -12.94 -10.42
CA TYR A 1202 -14.15 -13.77 -9.36
C TYR A 1202 -14.10 -13.03 -8.02
N HIS A 1203 -13.68 -11.77 -8.00
CA HIS A 1203 -13.62 -10.97 -6.78
C HIS A 1203 -15.01 -10.77 -6.13
N LEU A 1204 -16.08 -10.72 -6.94
CA LEU A 1204 -17.45 -10.67 -6.44
C LEU A 1204 -17.92 -12.00 -5.86
N LEU A 1205 -17.65 -13.11 -6.56
CA LEU A 1205 -18.10 -14.46 -6.15
C LEU A 1205 -17.33 -15.00 -4.94
N SER A 1206 -16.01 -14.81 -4.91
CA SER A 1206 -15.11 -15.27 -3.84
C SER A 1206 -15.35 -14.62 -2.48
N LYS A 1207 -16.29 -13.67 -2.37
CA LYS A 1207 -16.81 -13.17 -1.08
C LYS A 1207 -17.41 -14.28 -0.22
N SER A 1208 -18.01 -15.26 -0.86
CA SER A 1208 -18.61 -16.43 -0.23
C SER A 1208 -17.70 -17.65 -0.45
N PHE A 1209 -17.40 -18.36 0.63
CA PHE A 1209 -16.52 -19.54 0.57
C PHE A 1209 -17.19 -20.76 -0.07
N ILE A 1210 -18.53 -20.82 -0.13
CA ILE A 1210 -19.31 -21.85 -0.83
C ILE A 1210 -19.53 -21.53 -2.32
N SER A 1211 -18.94 -20.44 -2.81
CA SER A 1211 -19.03 -20.07 -4.20
C SER A 1211 -17.83 -20.66 -4.95
N LEU A 1212 -18.07 -21.17 -6.16
CA LEU A 1212 -17.05 -21.78 -7.03
C LEU A 1212 -16.47 -23.11 -6.48
N ASP A 1213 -17.34 -24.08 -6.16
CA ASP A 1213 -16.91 -25.41 -5.72
C ASP A 1213 -16.11 -26.10 -6.84
N ASN A 1214 -16.63 -26.09 -8.08
CA ASN A 1214 -15.90 -26.50 -9.28
C ASN A 1214 -15.35 -25.26 -9.97
N PHE A 1215 -14.24 -24.73 -9.44
CA PHE A 1215 -13.73 -23.38 -9.75
C PHE A 1215 -13.84 -22.99 -11.24
N ARG A 1216 -13.22 -23.77 -12.14
CA ARG A 1216 -13.12 -23.45 -13.57
C ARG A 1216 -14.49 -23.42 -14.25
N SER A 1217 -15.25 -24.51 -14.12
CA SER A 1217 -16.60 -24.65 -14.67
C SER A 1217 -17.55 -23.58 -14.13
N ASP A 1218 -17.59 -23.40 -12.82
CA ASP A 1218 -18.54 -22.47 -12.21
C ASP A 1218 -18.23 -21.01 -12.57
N LEU A 1219 -16.95 -20.63 -12.63
CA LEU A 1219 -16.55 -19.27 -12.98
C LEU A 1219 -16.94 -18.92 -14.42
N VAL A 1220 -16.57 -19.78 -15.37
CA VAL A 1220 -16.79 -19.55 -16.80
C VAL A 1220 -18.29 -19.60 -17.15
N ASN A 1221 -19.04 -20.56 -16.61
CA ASN A 1221 -20.49 -20.66 -16.88
C ASN A 1221 -21.30 -19.53 -16.22
N SER A 1222 -20.80 -18.91 -15.15
CA SER A 1222 -21.53 -17.82 -14.49
C SER A 1222 -21.38 -16.46 -15.20
N ILE A 1223 -20.57 -16.40 -16.26
CA ILE A 1223 -20.26 -15.16 -16.99
C ILE A 1223 -20.49 -15.26 -18.52
N GLN A 1224 -21.16 -16.30 -19.01
CA GLN A 1224 -21.40 -16.55 -20.44
C GLN A 1224 -22.00 -15.34 -21.19
N LEU A 1225 -22.87 -14.56 -20.52
CA LEU A 1225 -23.51 -13.37 -21.11
C LEU A 1225 -22.54 -12.22 -21.42
N LYS A 1226 -21.33 -12.23 -20.84
CA LYS A 1226 -20.31 -11.20 -21.07
C LYS A 1226 -19.07 -11.74 -21.77
N VAL A 1227 -18.74 -13.00 -21.55
CA VAL A 1227 -17.60 -13.66 -22.16
C VAL A 1227 -18.12 -14.78 -23.06
N PRO A 1228 -18.10 -14.60 -24.40
CA PRO A 1228 -18.68 -15.56 -25.33
C PRO A 1228 -18.03 -16.94 -25.26
N ILE A 1229 -18.88 -17.97 -25.27
CA ILE A 1229 -18.49 -19.38 -25.31
C ILE A 1229 -19.17 -20.05 -26.51
N SER A 1230 -18.41 -20.82 -27.28
CA SER A 1230 -18.91 -21.68 -28.34
C SER A 1230 -18.63 -23.15 -28.04
N THR A 1231 -19.45 -24.03 -28.62
CA THR A 1231 -19.25 -25.48 -28.53
C THR A 1231 -18.16 -25.93 -29.49
N LEU A 1232 -17.27 -26.80 -29.03
CA LEU A 1232 -16.30 -27.49 -29.89
C LEU A 1232 -17.05 -28.61 -30.66
N GLU A 1233 -17.38 -28.37 -31.94
CA GLU A 1233 -18.12 -29.34 -32.76
C GLU A 1233 -17.23 -30.49 -33.26
N ASN A 1234 -17.74 -31.73 -33.18
CA ASN A 1234 -17.21 -32.85 -33.95
C ASN A 1234 -17.60 -32.65 -35.42
N ARG A 1235 -16.69 -32.15 -36.26
CA ARG A 1235 -16.85 -32.23 -37.73
C ARG A 1235 -16.77 -33.69 -38.16
N HIS A 1236 -17.91 -34.38 -38.12
CA HIS A 1236 -18.19 -35.52 -38.97
C HIS A 1236 -19.42 -35.20 -39.81
N ASP A 1237 -19.19 -35.10 -41.12
CA ASP A 1237 -20.12 -35.15 -42.25
C ASP A 1237 -21.60 -34.86 -41.93
N ASP A 1238 -22.06 -33.67 -42.28
CA ASP A 1238 -23.33 -33.50 -42.97
C ASP A 1238 -23.30 -32.17 -43.76
N GLU A 1239 -23.13 -32.31 -45.08
CA GLU A 1239 -23.63 -31.34 -46.05
C GLU A 1239 -25.15 -31.31 -45.91
N ASP A 1240 -25.69 -30.24 -45.32
CA ASP A 1240 -26.98 -29.61 -45.64
C ASP A 1240 -27.48 -28.86 -44.40
N TYR A 1241 -27.47 -27.51 -44.45
CA TYR A 1241 -28.57 -26.61 -44.08
C TYR A 1241 -28.02 -25.17 -44.07
N ASP A 1242 -28.06 -24.54 -45.25
CA ASP A 1242 -28.23 -23.10 -45.38
C ASP A 1242 -29.62 -22.69 -44.81
N GLU A 1243 -29.70 -21.44 -44.36
CA GLU A 1243 -30.88 -20.70 -43.84
C GLU A 1243 -31.14 -20.83 -42.33
N PHE A 1244 -30.68 -19.84 -41.54
CA PHE A 1244 -31.53 -18.91 -40.74
C PHE A 1244 -30.62 -18.03 -39.86
N TYR A 1245 -30.19 -16.88 -40.37
CA TYR A 1245 -29.72 -15.75 -39.57
C TYR A 1245 -30.64 -14.57 -39.84
N GLU A 1246 -31.66 -14.41 -39.00
CA GLU A 1246 -32.36 -13.14 -38.78
C GLU A 1246 -33.17 -13.28 -37.47
N GLN A 1247 -33.02 -12.28 -36.58
CA GLN A 1247 -33.82 -12.00 -35.37
C GLN A 1247 -33.48 -12.90 -34.15
N ASP A 1248 -33.17 -12.40 -32.95
CA ASP A 1248 -33.51 -11.15 -32.27
C ASP A 1248 -32.44 -10.76 -31.21
N GLU A 1249 -32.36 -9.45 -30.98
CA GLU A 1249 -31.80 -8.79 -29.80
C GLU A 1249 -32.50 -9.24 -28.50
N LEU A 1250 -31.73 -9.49 -27.42
CA LEU A 1250 -32.13 -9.25 -26.01
C LEU A 1250 -30.97 -9.41 -25.01
#